data_AF-A0A8J7XD13-F1
#
_entry.id   AF-A0A8J7XD13-F1
#
_cell.length_a   1.000
_cell.length_b   1.000
_cell.length_c   1.000
_cell.angle_alpha   90.00
_cell.angle_beta   90.00
_cell.angle_gamma   90.00
#
_symmetry.space_group_name_H-M   'P 1'
#
loop_
_entity.id
_entity.type
_entity.pdbx_description
1 polymer ?
#
loop_
_entity_poly.entity_id
_entity_poly.type
_entity_poly.pdbx_seq_one_letter_code
_entity_poly.pdbx_strand_id
1 'polypeptide(L)'
;MSENKKLWALVALVIVILGCLGQEEQPSTEISREEATETVIGQIAKSSEAPYGLRVYGYPDLLPKGSTIVPFAQWTRGEQEFISCDGDCWFFWLDYDPMAHFSHKTLYVLVSASTGEMTIKEAEWWPVVNGKEMWGKFIERASDEFLVYETEPEKIEAELVSIGLPELPPLRTHALPGCEAWAIIVCGSDDVTDTFDEDIKGIYNVLTGLEYADDHIFYVSPWTGDQGVDRVTNISNVQWAINQVAARSDSEDTVFFFYTSHGGVDSLDCNPGAPGGGTISSTNVDNWLDTITSRDMIILIEACHSGSFIGAYCDRIVAAENELTGDGETNRIVMTATDTLHSSYGDVDPLVDPNPGDTGSEFPGGYIEAFSTPDADLDGDGAISVGEAYQYAWDNDAARLSDQSCPQIDPTSLNASDVFHTCRGADVWISDGPNDSGNNSYDYSSIDIWSSVTPSGTSHENPVSGLTNYVHVRVHNLGSTPVTSVDVALYWADTSTATAWPGDFTQIGSTYTIPSITAGGSAEHTWSWYVDPAFGMGHHFCFVATAQCSEDPMTGGPGTYVAPFDNNIAQKNVTIVEGSAGHTAEARFFIENNMKETIPFDLIIDRSGFPEGELVLVFPADSVGIFLSQSTFLEGAELVERGGEEMLGLLIARQKEVAIRGIQLKPMERQEVTLEFTIPEEARIGQEFTVRVQEVVGDEIIGAVTFLIRVTSPGDCQSVLKRTAEVFAQIAQEYESEAAARLVKLIDAGLREEICSNPEATMELKREIFELEVKVAHELEGHVPKEELEDYLRALDVLGAALDAGDLQKVMLAEESVIEAAMKLVTHRSMHVMVFGSFFYFLILFSCIN
;
A
#
# COMPACT_ATOMS: atom_id res chain seq x y z
N MET A 1 0.72 76.60 43.87
CA MET A 1 0.52 75.17 43.58
C MET A 1 1.83 74.64 43.01
N SER A 2 2.15 73.39 43.39
CA SER A 2 3.26 72.54 42.91
C SER A 2 4.68 73.10 42.95
N GLU A 3 5.54 72.37 43.67
CA GLU A 3 7.01 72.35 43.67
C GLU A 3 7.63 72.76 45.01
N ASN A 4 7.64 71.79 45.94
CA ASN A 4 8.65 71.63 47.01
C ASN A 4 8.27 70.51 48.01
N LYS A 5 7.37 69.59 47.63
CA LYS A 5 7.11 68.35 48.39
C LYS A 5 8.02 67.17 48.00
N LYS A 6 8.87 67.31 46.96
CA LYS A 6 9.82 66.25 46.54
C LYS A 6 11.17 66.28 47.27
N LEU A 7 11.52 67.39 47.94
CA LEU A 7 12.84 67.53 48.58
C LEU A 7 12.92 66.92 49.99
N TRP A 8 11.80 66.80 50.70
CA TRP A 8 11.75 66.18 52.05
C TRP A 8 11.52 64.66 52.04
N ALA A 9 11.00 64.11 50.94
CA ALA A 9 10.87 62.66 50.77
C ALA A 9 12.22 61.99 50.41
N LEU A 10 13.11 62.70 49.69
CA LEU A 10 14.42 62.17 49.31
C LEU A 10 15.41 62.11 50.49
N VAL A 11 15.32 63.04 51.44
CA VAL A 11 16.19 63.06 52.64
C VAL A 11 15.80 61.98 53.66
N ALA A 12 14.51 61.64 53.75
CA ALA A 12 14.06 60.53 54.59
C ALA A 12 14.45 59.16 53.99
N LEU A 13 14.46 59.03 52.66
CA LEU A 13 14.87 57.79 51.98
C LEU A 13 16.38 57.55 52.09
N VAL A 14 17.20 58.60 52.06
CA VAL A 14 18.67 58.48 52.20
C VAL A 14 19.10 58.16 53.64
N ILE A 15 18.34 58.56 54.66
CA ILE A 15 18.63 58.20 56.06
C ILE A 15 18.16 56.77 56.40
N VAL A 16 17.13 56.25 55.72
CA VAL A 16 16.75 54.82 55.83
C VAL A 16 17.73 53.94 55.05
N ILE A 17 18.28 54.40 53.91
CA ILE A 17 19.27 53.64 53.13
C ILE A 17 20.68 53.67 53.77
N LEU A 18 21.02 54.69 54.57
CA LEU A 18 22.28 54.72 55.34
C LEU A 18 22.18 54.11 56.76
N GLY A 19 20.97 53.76 57.22
CA GLY A 19 20.72 53.05 58.48
C GLY A 19 20.67 51.52 58.36
N CYS A 20 20.71 50.98 57.15
CA CYS A 20 20.80 49.54 56.87
C CYS A 20 22.23 49.07 56.50
N LEU A 21 23.24 49.94 56.65
CA LEU A 21 24.64 49.56 56.56
C LEU A 21 25.18 49.36 57.98
N GLY A 22 25.17 48.10 58.43
CA GLY A 22 25.83 47.69 59.67
C GLY A 22 24.94 46.94 60.66
N GLN A 23 24.30 45.85 60.23
CA GLN A 23 24.34 44.66 61.08
C GLN A 23 25.46 43.79 60.52
N GLU A 24 26.55 43.67 61.29
CA GLU A 24 27.40 42.49 61.17
C GLU A 24 26.48 41.29 61.43
N GLU A 25 26.04 40.60 60.37
CA GLU A 25 25.58 39.23 60.48
C GLU A 25 26.73 38.46 61.12
N GLN A 26 26.48 37.84 62.27
CA GLN A 26 27.38 36.81 62.75
C GLN A 26 27.54 35.79 61.62
N PRO A 27 28.77 35.33 61.31
CA PRO A 27 28.93 34.29 60.30
C PRO A 27 28.03 33.12 60.68
N SER A 28 27.13 32.72 59.77
CA SER A 28 26.40 31.48 59.95
C SER A 28 27.46 30.40 60.15
N THR A 29 27.36 29.67 61.26
CA THR A 29 28.20 28.48 61.48
C THR A 29 27.78 27.32 60.56
N GLU A 30 26.75 27.53 59.74
CA GLU A 30 26.23 26.57 58.78
C GLU A 30 26.87 26.78 57.42
N ILE A 31 27.21 25.67 56.77
CA ILE A 31 27.75 25.64 55.41
C ILE A 31 26.67 26.08 54.41
N SER A 32 27.08 26.91 53.47
CA SER A 32 26.25 27.39 52.36
C SER A 32 25.97 26.27 51.33
N ARG A 33 24.97 26.49 50.47
CA ARG A 33 24.65 25.59 49.35
C ARG A 33 25.83 25.47 48.40
N GLU A 34 26.54 26.57 48.16
CA GLU A 34 27.75 26.62 47.35
C GLU A 34 28.87 25.76 47.94
N GLU A 35 29.14 25.88 49.25
CA GLU A 35 30.15 25.05 49.94
C GLU A 35 29.78 23.57 49.94
N ALA A 36 28.50 23.24 50.12
CA ALA A 36 28.00 21.86 50.02
C ALA A 36 28.15 21.32 48.58
N THR A 37 27.83 22.14 47.58
CA THR A 37 27.98 21.80 46.15
C THR A 37 29.43 21.50 45.80
N GLU A 38 30.36 22.38 46.19
CA GLU A 38 31.80 22.18 45.98
C GLU A 38 32.31 20.88 46.63
N THR A 39 31.76 20.54 47.80
CA THR A 39 32.10 19.31 48.53
C THR A 39 31.64 18.07 47.77
N VAL A 40 30.38 18.02 47.31
CA VAL A 40 29.83 16.90 46.54
C VAL A 40 30.56 16.73 45.20
N ILE A 41 30.79 17.83 44.49
CA ILE A 41 31.51 17.80 43.21
C ILE A 41 32.94 17.31 43.41
N GLY A 42 33.64 17.86 44.41
CA GLY A 42 35.05 17.59 44.66
C GLY A 42 35.33 16.19 45.18
N GLN A 43 34.44 15.61 45.99
CA GLN A 43 34.66 14.33 46.65
C GLN A 43 33.95 13.15 45.98
N ILE A 44 32.90 13.40 45.19
CA ILE A 44 32.08 12.35 44.56
C ILE A 44 32.09 12.50 43.04
N ALA A 45 31.56 13.62 42.52
CA ALA A 45 31.28 13.74 41.09
C ALA A 45 32.56 13.64 40.23
N LYS A 46 33.64 14.35 40.62
CA LYS A 46 34.91 14.35 39.87
C LYS A 46 35.70 13.04 39.95
N SER A 47 35.41 12.18 40.92
CA SER A 47 36.06 10.87 41.08
C SER A 47 35.18 9.71 40.63
N SER A 48 33.98 10.01 40.12
CA SER A 48 33.03 9.00 39.66
C SER A 48 33.42 8.48 38.29
N GLU A 49 33.45 7.16 38.15
CA GLU A 49 33.44 6.52 36.82
C GLU A 49 32.02 6.61 36.28
N ALA A 50 31.83 7.46 35.27
CA ALA A 50 30.54 7.78 34.67
C ALA A 50 30.67 7.76 33.14
N PRO A 51 30.80 6.56 32.54
CA PRO A 51 31.06 6.41 31.10
C PRO A 51 29.95 7.02 30.23
N TYR A 52 28.70 7.03 30.73
CA TYR A 52 27.51 7.57 30.06
C TYR A 52 27.26 9.05 30.36
N GLY A 53 28.21 9.71 31.03
CA GLY A 53 28.04 11.05 31.56
C GLY A 53 27.48 11.04 32.97
N LEU A 54 27.47 12.21 33.61
CA LEU A 54 26.98 12.38 34.98
C LEU A 54 26.32 13.75 35.05
N ARG A 55 25.09 13.81 35.56
CA ARG A 55 24.45 15.07 35.95
C ARG A 55 24.19 15.09 37.43
N VAL A 56 24.50 16.21 38.07
CA VAL A 56 24.27 16.41 39.50
C VAL A 56 23.28 17.53 39.67
N TYR A 57 22.13 17.22 40.26
CA TYR A 57 21.09 18.19 40.56
C TYR A 57 21.13 18.53 42.05
N GLY A 58 21.19 19.83 42.36
CA GLY A 58 21.17 20.33 43.73
C GLY A 58 19.78 20.84 44.09
N TYR A 59 19.14 20.26 45.11
CA TYR A 59 17.87 20.77 45.63
C TYR A 59 18.02 22.26 46.03
N PRO A 60 17.06 23.13 45.68
CA PRO A 60 17.24 24.58 45.81
C PRO A 60 17.27 25.06 47.26
N ASP A 61 16.49 24.41 48.14
CA ASP A 61 16.26 24.85 49.51
C ASP A 61 17.01 24.00 50.55
N LEU A 62 17.38 24.61 51.68
CA LEU A 62 17.91 23.88 52.83
C LEU A 62 16.81 23.01 53.42
N LEU A 63 17.03 21.70 53.47
CA LEU A 63 16.05 20.75 54.00
C LEU A 63 16.16 20.70 55.53
N PRO A 64 15.06 20.93 56.27
CA PRO A 64 15.10 20.87 57.72
C PRO A 64 15.26 19.44 58.22
N LYS A 65 15.76 19.31 59.46
CA LYS A 65 15.79 18.03 60.19
C LYS A 65 14.47 17.26 60.06
N GLY A 66 14.57 15.99 59.69
CA GLY A 66 13.44 15.07 59.51
C GLY A 66 12.85 15.04 58.10
N SER A 67 13.38 15.82 57.15
CA SER A 67 13.03 15.68 55.73
C SER A 67 13.36 14.28 55.22
N THR A 68 12.50 13.71 54.38
CA THR A 68 12.62 12.35 53.85
C THR A 68 12.80 12.36 52.33
N ILE A 69 13.73 11.53 51.85
CA ILE A 69 13.97 11.31 50.43
C ILE A 69 13.77 9.82 50.14
N VAL A 70 12.92 9.53 49.15
CA VAL A 70 12.50 8.17 48.75
C VAL A 70 12.68 8.02 47.23
N PRO A 71 13.20 6.90 46.73
CA PRO A 71 13.14 6.59 45.30
C PRO A 71 11.70 6.52 44.79
N PHE A 72 11.43 7.08 43.61
CA PHE A 72 10.09 7.12 43.03
C PHE A 72 9.37 5.76 43.03
N ALA A 73 10.00 4.70 42.52
CA ALA A 73 9.42 3.36 42.50
C ALA A 73 9.09 2.80 43.90
N GLN A 74 9.89 3.13 44.92
CA GLN A 74 9.60 2.71 46.30
C GLN A 74 8.41 3.49 46.89
N TRP A 75 8.30 4.78 46.53
CA TRP A 75 7.20 5.63 46.95
C TRP A 75 5.87 5.20 46.34
N THR A 76 5.84 4.87 45.04
CA THR A 76 4.63 4.37 44.36
C THR A 76 4.17 3.01 44.92
N ARG A 77 5.11 2.15 45.31
CA ARG A 77 4.82 0.87 46.00
C ARG A 77 4.46 1.00 47.49
N GLY A 78 4.54 2.19 48.07
CA GLY A 78 4.22 2.45 49.47
C GLY A 78 5.23 1.85 50.46
N GLU A 79 6.46 1.63 50.02
CA GLU A 79 7.55 1.13 50.86
C GLU A 79 8.00 2.19 51.89
N GLN A 80 8.52 1.73 53.04
CA GLN A 80 8.89 2.61 54.17
C GLN A 80 10.40 2.90 54.25
N GLU A 81 11.16 2.56 53.21
CA GLU A 81 12.61 2.74 53.21
C GLU A 81 12.99 4.11 52.64
N PHE A 82 13.51 5.00 53.49
CA PHE A 82 13.88 6.36 53.11
C PHE A 82 15.21 6.76 53.73
N ILE A 83 15.87 7.74 53.12
CA ILE A 83 16.97 8.46 53.76
C ILE A 83 16.42 9.75 54.36
N SER A 84 16.86 10.11 55.56
CA SER A 84 16.37 11.30 56.27
C SER A 84 17.50 12.19 56.76
N CYS A 85 17.20 13.48 56.89
CA CYS A 85 18.16 14.44 57.44
C CYS A 85 18.16 14.45 58.98
N ASP A 86 19.29 14.08 59.59
CA ASP A 86 19.49 14.03 61.05
C ASP A 86 19.58 15.42 61.72
N GLY A 87 19.95 16.42 60.93
CA GLY A 87 19.93 17.87 61.18
C GLY A 87 19.53 18.60 59.89
N ASP A 88 19.66 19.92 59.84
CA ASP A 88 19.42 20.65 58.59
C ASP A 88 20.50 20.26 57.56
N CYS A 89 20.11 20.02 56.30
CA CYS A 89 20.95 19.38 55.29
C CYS A 89 20.72 19.98 53.88
N TRP A 90 21.74 19.91 53.03
CA TRP A 90 21.62 20.11 51.59
C TRP A 90 21.45 18.75 50.90
N PHE A 91 20.63 18.68 49.85
CA PHE A 91 20.38 17.44 49.10
C PHE A 91 20.85 17.56 47.64
N PHE A 92 21.54 16.52 47.18
CA PHE A 92 21.98 16.37 45.80
C PHE A 92 21.59 15.00 45.26
N TRP A 93 21.16 14.99 44.00
CA TRP A 93 20.89 13.78 43.24
C TRP A 93 21.96 13.67 42.15
N LEU A 94 22.71 12.56 42.14
CA LEU A 94 23.70 12.26 41.11
C LEU A 94 23.11 11.19 40.19
N ASP A 95 22.89 11.58 38.96
CA ASP A 95 22.34 10.78 37.88
C ASP A 95 23.50 10.31 36.99
N TYR A 96 23.84 9.02 37.09
CA TYR A 96 24.95 8.40 36.34
C TYR A 96 24.54 7.97 34.93
N ASP A 97 23.29 8.19 34.56
CA ASP A 97 22.80 7.95 33.21
C ASP A 97 21.84 9.09 32.80
N PRO A 98 22.41 10.30 32.59
CA PRO A 98 21.60 11.48 32.41
C PRO A 98 20.62 11.31 31.24
N MET A 99 19.35 11.60 31.49
CA MET A 99 18.20 11.48 30.59
C MET A 99 17.48 10.13 30.59
N ALA A 100 18.06 9.08 31.19
CA ALA A 100 17.36 7.82 31.38
C ALA A 100 16.02 8.04 32.11
N HIS A 101 14.95 7.44 31.57
CA HIS A 101 13.62 7.48 32.18
C HIS A 101 13.35 6.28 33.07
N PHE A 102 14.09 5.19 32.92
CA PHE A 102 13.88 3.96 33.68
C PHE A 102 14.92 3.78 34.77
N SER A 103 14.86 2.65 35.47
CA SER A 103 15.77 2.33 36.57
C SER A 103 17.24 2.36 36.11
N HIS A 104 18.03 3.26 36.66
CA HIS A 104 19.46 3.39 36.37
C HIS A 104 20.21 3.76 37.64
N LYS A 105 21.53 3.62 37.63
CA LYS A 105 22.33 3.94 38.82
C LYS A 105 22.21 5.42 39.20
N THR A 106 21.81 5.70 40.44
CA THR A 106 21.81 7.05 41.02
C THR A 106 22.34 7.07 42.44
N LEU A 107 22.84 8.24 42.88
CA LEU A 107 23.14 8.50 44.29
C LEU A 107 22.30 9.64 44.86
N TYR A 108 21.84 9.45 46.08
CA TYR A 108 21.29 10.51 46.93
C TYR A 108 22.34 10.92 47.95
N VAL A 109 22.71 12.20 47.95
CA VAL A 109 23.74 12.74 48.82
C VAL A 109 23.16 13.83 49.70
N LEU A 110 23.19 13.62 51.02
CA LEU A 110 22.82 14.61 52.03
C LEU A 110 24.07 15.20 52.66
N VAL A 111 24.18 16.52 52.72
CA VAL A 111 25.31 17.22 53.36
C VAL A 111 24.80 17.99 54.57
N SER A 112 25.28 17.66 55.77
CA SER A 112 24.88 18.36 57.01
C SER A 112 25.27 19.83 56.97
N ALA A 113 24.31 20.73 57.16
CA ALA A 113 24.56 22.17 57.20
C ALA A 113 25.48 22.58 58.35
N SER A 114 25.47 21.86 59.47
CA SER A 114 26.27 22.23 60.66
C SER A 114 27.69 21.65 60.67
N THR A 115 27.94 20.54 59.96
CA THR A 115 29.21 19.80 60.03
C THR A 115 29.88 19.57 58.67
N GLY A 116 29.15 19.68 57.57
CA GLY A 116 29.60 19.29 56.23
C GLY A 116 29.76 17.78 56.02
N GLU A 117 29.32 16.95 56.97
CA GLU A 117 29.35 15.50 56.85
C GLU A 117 28.34 15.02 55.81
N MET A 118 28.74 14.06 54.96
CA MET A 118 27.92 13.53 53.88
C MET A 118 27.33 12.15 54.23
N THR A 119 26.05 11.96 53.93
CA THR A 119 25.38 10.66 53.91
C THR A 119 25.00 10.32 52.47
N ILE A 120 25.43 9.16 51.99
CA ILE A 120 25.24 8.72 50.61
C ILE A 120 24.34 7.48 50.60
N LYS A 121 23.33 7.45 49.74
CA LYS A 121 22.49 6.28 49.47
C LYS A 121 22.52 5.98 47.97
N GLU A 122 22.88 4.75 47.61
CA GLU A 122 22.65 4.22 46.27
C GLU A 122 21.14 4.02 46.04
N ALA A 123 20.67 4.39 44.86
CA ALA A 123 19.29 4.31 44.44
C ALA A 123 19.23 3.99 42.94
N GLU A 124 18.01 3.75 42.46
CA GLU A 124 17.76 3.37 41.07
C GLU A 124 16.77 4.31 40.34
N TRP A 125 16.21 5.28 41.04
CA TRP A 125 15.16 6.17 40.52
C TRP A 125 15.38 7.63 40.95
N TRP A 126 14.68 8.58 40.32
CA TRP A 126 14.68 9.98 40.77
C TRP A 126 14.04 10.13 42.17
N PRO A 127 14.41 11.19 42.91
CA PRO A 127 13.98 11.34 44.29
C PRO A 127 12.58 11.95 44.43
N VAL A 128 11.84 11.44 45.41
CA VAL A 128 10.65 12.06 45.99
C VAL A 128 11.06 12.69 47.33
N VAL A 129 11.07 14.02 47.39
CA VAL A 129 11.49 14.80 48.55
C VAL A 129 10.25 15.28 49.31
N ASN A 130 10.09 14.84 50.55
CA ASN A 130 8.93 15.17 51.41
C ASN A 130 7.56 14.92 50.73
N GLY A 131 7.46 13.83 49.95
CA GLY A 131 6.25 13.46 49.22
C GLY A 131 6.00 14.28 47.94
N LYS A 132 6.96 15.11 47.53
CA LYS A 132 6.95 15.81 46.25
C LYS A 132 7.99 15.17 45.33
N GLU A 133 7.53 14.67 44.20
CA GLU A 133 8.37 14.17 43.12
C GLU A 133 9.26 15.29 42.57
N MET A 134 10.52 14.99 42.32
CA MET A 134 11.51 15.91 41.78
C MET A 134 12.22 15.28 40.58
N TRP A 135 12.28 15.99 39.46
CA TRP A 135 13.00 15.57 38.24
C TRP A 135 12.47 14.27 37.62
N GLY A 136 11.17 13.99 37.79
CA GLY A 136 10.53 12.83 37.19
C GLY A 136 10.24 12.97 35.70
N LYS A 137 10.20 14.22 35.21
CA LYS A 137 9.96 14.52 33.80
C LYS A 137 11.25 14.82 33.07
N PHE A 138 11.33 14.39 31.81
CA PHE A 138 12.46 14.68 30.92
C PHE A 138 12.80 16.19 30.90
N ILE A 139 11.81 17.06 30.71
CA ILE A 139 12.05 18.51 30.61
C ILE A 139 12.65 19.12 31.89
N GLU A 140 12.42 18.48 33.05
CA GLU A 140 13.00 18.90 34.33
C GLU A 140 14.46 18.44 34.46
N ARG A 141 14.81 17.27 33.91
CA ARG A 141 16.19 16.74 33.87
C ARG A 141 17.03 17.43 32.79
N ALA A 142 16.44 17.75 31.64
CA ALA A 142 17.11 18.44 30.55
C ALA A 142 17.44 19.91 30.89
N SER A 143 16.72 20.51 31.85
CA SER A 143 16.90 21.90 32.28
C SER A 143 18.14 22.11 33.16
N ASP A 144 18.83 23.22 32.93
CA ASP A 144 19.97 23.66 33.75
C ASP A 144 19.55 24.31 35.09
N GLU A 145 18.25 24.47 35.36
CA GLU A 145 17.74 25.23 36.52
C GLU A 145 18.28 24.73 37.87
N PHE A 146 18.42 23.41 38.02
CA PHE A 146 18.93 22.77 39.24
C PHE A 146 20.27 22.06 39.05
N LEU A 147 20.84 22.11 37.85
CA LEU A 147 22.09 21.46 37.50
C LEU A 147 23.26 22.19 38.19
N VAL A 148 24.06 21.46 38.96
CA VAL A 148 25.24 22.00 39.64
C VAL A 148 26.56 21.44 39.10
N TYR A 149 26.50 20.32 38.37
CA TYR A 149 27.65 19.73 37.71
C TYR A 149 27.19 18.81 36.59
N GLU A 150 27.92 18.82 35.48
CA GLU A 150 27.82 17.78 34.47
C GLU A 150 29.19 17.33 34.00
N THR A 151 29.28 16.04 33.65
CA THR A 151 30.29 15.55 32.72
C THR A 151 29.56 14.96 31.54
N GLU A 152 29.95 15.44 30.37
CA GLU A 152 29.63 14.81 29.11
C GLU A 152 30.16 13.36 29.10
N PRO A 153 29.46 12.42 28.46
CA PRO A 153 30.00 11.09 28.20
C PRO A 153 31.37 11.18 27.50
N GLU A 154 32.25 10.20 27.75
CA GLU A 154 33.57 10.19 27.13
C GLU A 154 33.46 10.07 25.60
N LYS A 155 33.75 11.17 24.88
CA LYS A 155 33.74 11.21 23.42
C LYS A 155 34.96 10.51 22.83
N ILE A 156 34.76 9.41 22.12
CA ILE A 156 35.72 8.87 21.14
C ILE A 156 35.22 9.28 19.74
N GLU A 157 36.02 10.05 19.01
CA GLU A 157 35.72 10.45 17.63
C GLU A 157 35.74 9.23 16.71
N ALA A 158 34.57 8.74 16.32
CA ALA A 158 34.39 7.90 15.14
C ALA A 158 33.28 8.53 14.28
N GLU A 159 33.53 8.64 12.98
CA GLU A 159 32.61 9.23 12.01
C GLU A 159 31.28 8.48 12.00
N LEU A 160 30.18 9.25 12.07
CA LEU A 160 28.83 8.79 11.74
C LEU A 160 28.85 8.12 10.37
N VAL A 161 28.79 6.79 10.32
CA VAL A 161 28.33 6.10 9.12
C VAL A 161 26.81 6.22 9.18
N SER A 162 26.25 7.08 8.34
CA SER A 162 24.86 6.95 7.92
C SER A 162 24.75 5.54 7.32
N ILE A 163 24.17 4.62 8.08
CA ILE A 163 23.70 3.35 7.53
C ILE A 163 22.38 3.72 6.84
N GLY A 164 22.46 4.41 5.70
CA GLY A 164 21.39 4.28 4.73
C GLY A 164 21.36 2.79 4.40
N LEU A 165 20.22 2.14 4.60
CA LEU A 165 20.02 0.77 4.11
C LEU A 165 20.56 0.74 2.67
N PRO A 166 21.45 -0.20 2.32
CA PRO A 166 21.85 -0.34 0.93
C PRO A 166 20.59 -0.48 0.06
N GLU A 167 20.57 0.12 -1.14
CA GLU A 167 19.47 -0.05 -2.10
C GLU A 167 19.08 -1.53 -2.17
N LEU A 168 17.90 -1.86 -1.64
CA LEU A 168 17.39 -3.22 -1.62
C LEU A 168 17.21 -3.67 -3.09
N PRO A 169 17.75 -4.83 -3.49
CA PRO A 169 17.53 -5.36 -4.83
C PRO A 169 16.03 -5.57 -5.09
N PRO A 170 15.55 -5.44 -6.34
CA PRO A 170 14.15 -5.65 -6.68
C PRO A 170 13.67 -7.04 -6.25
N LEU A 171 12.54 -7.06 -5.54
CA LEU A 171 11.93 -8.22 -4.90
C LEU A 171 11.58 -9.33 -5.91
N ARG A 172 11.68 -10.57 -5.44
CA ARG A 172 11.06 -11.75 -6.07
C ARG A 172 10.26 -12.48 -5.01
N THR A 173 8.97 -12.23 -4.98
CA THR A 173 8.00 -13.03 -4.23
C THR A 173 7.92 -14.42 -4.87
N HIS A 174 8.62 -15.38 -4.28
CA HIS A 174 8.42 -16.78 -4.62
C HIS A 174 8.01 -17.50 -3.33
N ALA A 175 6.72 -17.84 -3.25
CA ALA A 175 6.25 -18.84 -2.32
C ALA A 175 7.02 -20.15 -2.56
N LEU A 176 7.64 -20.68 -1.51
CA LEU A 176 8.46 -21.89 -1.58
C LEU A 176 7.63 -23.12 -1.18
N PRO A 177 7.70 -24.24 -1.95
CA PRO A 177 7.01 -25.50 -1.64
C PRO A 177 7.31 -26.03 -0.23
N GLY A 178 6.29 -26.23 0.62
CA GLY A 178 6.40 -26.93 1.91
C GLY A 178 6.82 -26.12 3.13
N CYS A 179 6.82 -24.79 3.08
CA CYS A 179 7.11 -23.92 4.24
C CYS A 179 5.87 -23.72 5.15
N GLU A 180 6.07 -23.55 6.45
CA GLU A 180 5.12 -23.03 7.43
C GLU A 180 5.69 -21.76 8.12
N ALA A 181 4.79 -20.88 8.57
CA ALA A 181 5.16 -19.68 9.33
C ALA A 181 4.80 -19.88 10.80
N TRP A 182 5.77 -19.66 11.69
CA TRP A 182 5.65 -19.86 13.14
C TRP A 182 5.95 -18.57 13.89
N ALA A 183 5.28 -18.33 15.01
CA ALA A 183 5.58 -17.17 15.85
C ALA A 183 5.68 -17.52 17.34
N ILE A 184 6.57 -16.82 18.03
CA ILE A 184 6.70 -16.79 19.49
C ILE A 184 6.60 -15.33 19.87
N ILE A 185 5.53 -14.96 20.58
CA ILE A 185 5.33 -13.59 21.01
C ILE A 185 5.20 -13.54 22.53
N VAL A 186 5.96 -12.66 23.17
CA VAL A 186 6.09 -12.60 24.62
C VAL A 186 5.91 -11.17 25.13
N CYS A 187 4.93 -10.97 26.00
CA CYS A 187 4.87 -9.79 26.85
C CYS A 187 5.52 -10.11 28.20
N GLY A 188 6.65 -9.47 28.47
CA GLY A 188 7.47 -9.70 29.65
C GLY A 188 6.96 -8.97 30.90
N SER A 189 6.16 -7.92 30.79
CA SER A 189 5.73 -7.10 31.94
C SER A 189 4.21 -6.98 32.01
N ASP A 190 3.64 -6.88 33.22
CA ASP A 190 2.20 -6.60 33.43
C ASP A 190 1.88 -5.10 33.58
N ASP A 191 2.86 -4.24 33.26
CA ASP A 191 2.72 -2.80 33.28
C ASP A 191 1.94 -2.31 32.04
N VAL A 192 0.65 -2.01 32.25
CA VAL A 192 -0.24 -1.44 31.23
C VAL A 192 -0.03 0.05 31.00
N THR A 193 0.77 0.74 31.83
CA THR A 193 1.06 2.16 31.63
C THR A 193 2.17 2.41 30.63
N ASP A 194 2.97 1.38 30.35
CA ASP A 194 4.10 1.41 29.42
C ASP A 194 3.79 0.66 28.11
N THR A 195 2.50 0.59 27.75
CA THR A 195 1.99 0.17 26.42
C THR A 195 2.40 -1.22 25.91
N PHE A 196 3.08 -2.05 26.71
CA PHE A 196 3.48 -3.41 26.33
C PHE A 196 2.30 -4.33 25.98
N ASP A 197 1.10 -4.04 26.51
CA ASP A 197 -0.12 -4.76 26.16
C ASP A 197 -0.64 -4.36 24.77
N GLU A 198 -0.40 -3.14 24.33
CA GLU A 198 -0.75 -2.63 23.00
C GLU A 198 0.21 -3.21 21.95
N ASP A 199 1.52 -3.20 22.23
CA ASP A 199 2.56 -3.81 21.38
C ASP A 199 2.22 -5.26 21.02
N ILE A 200 1.99 -6.07 22.04
CA ILE A 200 1.82 -7.51 21.87
C ILE A 200 0.50 -7.87 21.18
N LYS A 201 -0.57 -7.08 21.41
CA LYS A 201 -1.86 -7.23 20.71
C LYS A 201 -1.75 -6.76 19.25
N GLY A 202 -1.04 -5.66 19.01
CA GLY A 202 -0.79 -5.15 17.67
C GLY A 202 -0.03 -6.17 16.82
N ILE A 203 1.07 -6.71 17.35
CA ILE A 203 1.85 -7.76 16.66
C ILE A 203 1.02 -9.03 16.44
N TYR A 204 0.21 -9.48 17.41
CA TYR A 204 -0.69 -10.63 17.19
C TYR A 204 -1.70 -10.37 16.06
N ASN A 205 -2.24 -9.14 15.96
CA ASN A 205 -3.15 -8.75 14.88
C ASN A 205 -2.43 -8.69 13.52
N VAL A 206 -1.19 -8.19 13.47
CA VAL A 206 -0.36 -8.20 12.27
C VAL A 206 -0.13 -9.63 11.80
N LEU A 207 0.30 -10.53 12.69
CA LEU A 207 0.58 -11.93 12.34
C LEU A 207 -0.68 -12.66 11.82
N THR A 208 -1.82 -12.46 12.47
CA THR A 208 -3.10 -13.05 12.00
C THR A 208 -3.61 -12.42 10.70
N GLY A 209 -3.37 -11.12 10.48
CA GLY A 209 -3.61 -10.45 9.21
C GLY A 209 -2.71 -10.96 8.08
N LEU A 210 -1.48 -11.32 8.42
CA LEU A 210 -0.54 -12.07 7.58
C LEU A 210 -0.84 -13.58 7.60
N GLU A 211 -2.07 -14.00 7.90
CA GLU A 211 -2.54 -15.39 7.78
C GLU A 211 -1.72 -16.45 8.56
N TYR A 212 -0.96 -16.06 9.59
CA TYR A 212 -0.39 -17.05 10.50
C TYR A 212 -1.54 -17.82 11.16
N ALA A 213 -1.47 -19.16 11.10
CA ALA A 213 -2.42 -19.99 11.81
C ALA A 213 -2.28 -19.75 13.33
N ASP A 214 -3.41 -19.58 14.03
CA ASP A 214 -3.41 -19.30 15.48
C ASP A 214 -2.66 -20.40 16.28
N ASP A 215 -2.74 -21.66 15.86
CA ASP A 215 -2.00 -22.77 16.48
C ASP A 215 -0.51 -22.85 16.09
N HIS A 216 -0.03 -21.89 15.29
CA HIS A 216 1.36 -21.63 14.97
C HIS A 216 1.91 -20.38 15.70
N ILE A 217 1.06 -19.64 16.42
CA ILE A 217 1.45 -18.47 17.23
C ILE A 217 1.45 -18.88 18.70
N PHE A 218 2.63 -18.99 19.30
CA PHE A 218 2.77 -19.30 20.72
C PHE A 218 2.87 -18.02 21.54
N TYR A 219 1.77 -17.67 22.19
CA TYR A 219 1.58 -16.37 22.81
C TYR A 219 1.65 -16.45 24.35
N VAL A 220 2.69 -15.84 24.93
CA VAL A 220 2.92 -15.75 26.38
C VAL A 220 2.70 -14.32 26.87
N SER A 221 1.75 -14.13 27.79
CA SER A 221 1.39 -12.80 28.30
C SER A 221 0.89 -12.84 29.75
N PRO A 222 1.05 -11.76 30.56
CA PRO A 222 0.47 -11.71 31.89
C PRO A 222 -1.06 -11.73 31.89
N TRP A 223 -1.69 -11.34 30.77
CA TRP A 223 -3.15 -11.22 30.62
C TRP A 223 -3.76 -12.45 29.94
N THR A 224 -3.84 -13.58 30.64
CA THR A 224 -4.38 -14.85 30.09
C THR A 224 -5.86 -14.83 29.68
N GLY A 225 -6.55 -13.69 29.83
CA GLY A 225 -7.92 -13.50 29.37
C GLY A 225 -8.01 -12.95 27.96
N ASP A 226 -6.89 -12.46 27.40
CA ASP A 226 -6.84 -11.86 26.08
C ASP A 226 -6.85 -12.93 24.99
N GLN A 227 -7.32 -12.53 23.80
CA GLN A 227 -7.41 -13.43 22.65
C GLN A 227 -6.02 -13.92 22.22
N GLY A 228 -5.92 -15.19 21.86
CA GLY A 228 -4.68 -15.82 21.41
C GLY A 228 -3.71 -16.23 22.53
N VAL A 229 -3.85 -15.70 23.76
CA VAL A 229 -2.89 -15.98 24.84
C VAL A 229 -2.95 -17.45 25.28
N ASP A 230 -1.85 -18.17 25.09
CA ASP A 230 -1.72 -19.57 25.51
C ASP A 230 -1.43 -19.71 26.99
N ARG A 231 -0.52 -18.87 27.52
CA ARG A 231 0.05 -19.03 28.86
C ARG A 231 0.43 -17.72 29.53
N VAL A 232 0.38 -17.74 30.87
CA VAL A 232 0.87 -16.64 31.71
C VAL A 232 2.39 -16.47 31.60
N THR A 233 2.87 -15.22 31.61
CA THR A 233 4.29 -14.89 31.61
C THR A 233 5.04 -15.44 32.81
N ASN A 234 6.01 -16.32 32.53
CA ASN A 234 7.10 -16.72 33.41
C ASN A 234 8.19 -17.41 32.55
N ILE A 235 9.40 -17.57 33.08
CA ILE A 235 10.55 -18.09 32.33
C ILE A 235 10.27 -19.48 31.74
N SER A 236 9.61 -20.36 32.51
CA SER A 236 9.31 -21.71 32.03
C SER A 236 8.28 -21.75 30.90
N ASN A 237 7.38 -20.76 30.83
CA ASN A 237 6.39 -20.65 29.77
C ASN A 237 6.98 -20.00 28.50
N VAL A 238 7.92 -19.08 28.63
CA VAL A 238 8.72 -18.58 27.50
C VAL A 238 9.49 -19.74 26.85
N GLN A 239 10.20 -20.53 27.66
CA GLN A 239 10.87 -21.73 27.17
C GLN A 239 9.88 -22.74 26.58
N TRP A 240 8.67 -22.87 27.12
CA TRP A 240 7.66 -23.76 26.55
C TRP A 240 7.27 -23.34 25.13
N ALA A 241 7.04 -22.04 24.88
CA ALA A 241 6.67 -21.51 23.56
C ALA A 241 7.76 -21.81 22.53
N ILE A 242 9.03 -21.48 22.87
CA ILE A 242 10.19 -21.80 22.04
C ILE A 242 10.27 -23.30 21.75
N ASN A 243 10.10 -24.15 22.76
CA ASN A 243 10.10 -25.60 22.59
C ASN A 243 8.92 -26.13 21.76
N GLN A 244 7.80 -25.40 21.65
CA GLN A 244 6.71 -25.81 20.75
C GLN A 244 7.10 -25.58 19.30
N VAL A 245 7.69 -24.43 18.97
CA VAL A 245 8.19 -24.14 17.62
C VAL A 245 9.34 -25.09 17.27
N ALA A 246 10.35 -25.21 18.14
CA ALA A 246 11.51 -26.09 17.90
C ALA A 246 11.14 -27.57 17.66
N ALA A 247 10.00 -28.03 18.20
CA ALA A 247 9.54 -29.39 18.01
C ALA A 247 8.79 -29.62 16.69
N ARG A 248 8.44 -28.56 15.96
CA ARG A 248 7.53 -28.61 14.80
C ARG A 248 8.12 -27.94 13.55
N SER A 249 8.91 -26.89 13.72
CA SER A 249 9.50 -26.18 12.58
C SER A 249 10.65 -26.95 11.95
N ASP A 250 10.91 -26.70 10.67
CA ASP A 250 12.04 -27.25 9.93
C ASP A 250 12.78 -26.23 9.06
N SER A 251 13.77 -26.68 8.29
CA SER A 251 14.68 -25.80 7.53
C SER A 251 14.02 -25.03 6.37
N GLU A 252 12.76 -25.31 6.05
CA GLU A 252 12.01 -24.56 5.03
C GLU A 252 11.14 -23.45 5.65
N ASP A 253 10.93 -23.47 6.97
CA ASP A 253 9.98 -22.61 7.69
C ASP A 253 10.52 -21.22 8.01
N THR A 254 9.61 -20.27 8.25
CA THR A 254 9.94 -18.94 8.79
C THR A 254 9.49 -18.82 10.24
N VAL A 255 10.34 -18.26 11.11
CA VAL A 255 10.04 -18.09 12.52
C VAL A 255 10.10 -16.62 12.90
N PHE A 256 9.06 -16.10 13.54
CA PHE A 256 9.03 -14.75 14.10
C PHE A 256 9.09 -14.82 15.63
N PHE A 257 10.09 -14.18 16.24
CA PHE A 257 10.23 -14.05 17.68
C PHE A 257 10.08 -12.59 18.06
N PHE A 258 9.08 -12.28 18.89
CA PHE A 258 8.88 -10.95 19.44
C PHE A 258 8.87 -10.96 20.96
N TYR A 259 9.61 -10.05 21.56
CA TYR A 259 9.64 -9.85 23.00
C TYR A 259 9.48 -8.37 23.32
N THR A 260 8.46 -8.02 24.10
CA THR A 260 8.22 -6.65 24.59
C THR A 260 8.19 -6.64 26.13
N SER A 261 9.02 -5.81 26.76
CA SER A 261 9.13 -5.67 28.22
C SER A 261 10.03 -4.51 28.63
N HIS A 262 10.21 -4.35 29.94
CA HIS A 262 11.41 -3.68 30.45
C HIS A 262 12.67 -4.50 30.19
N GLY A 263 13.81 -3.82 30.25
CA GLY A 263 15.10 -4.46 30.15
C GLY A 263 16.24 -3.58 30.65
N GLY A 264 17.43 -4.11 30.47
CA GLY A 264 18.71 -3.52 30.81
C GLY A 264 19.80 -4.20 30.01
N VAL A 265 21.04 -3.76 30.21
CA VAL A 265 22.18 -4.42 29.58
C VAL A 265 22.21 -5.91 29.95
N ASP A 266 22.12 -6.76 28.92
CA ASP A 266 22.05 -8.23 29.04
C ASP A 266 20.86 -8.74 29.90
N SER A 267 19.73 -8.04 29.88
CA SER A 267 18.55 -8.47 30.63
C SER A 267 17.22 -8.04 30.03
N LEU A 268 16.29 -8.98 29.91
CA LEU A 268 14.87 -8.77 29.67
C LEU A 268 14.07 -9.16 30.91
N ASP A 269 13.13 -8.31 31.31
CA ASP A 269 12.25 -8.60 32.45
C ASP A 269 11.18 -9.61 32.04
N CYS A 270 11.00 -10.65 32.87
CA CYS A 270 9.98 -11.68 32.71
C CYS A 270 9.10 -11.73 33.97
N ASN A 271 8.18 -10.77 34.05
CA ASN A 271 7.26 -10.44 35.13
C ASN A 271 7.93 -10.56 36.51
N PRO A 272 8.93 -9.69 36.80
CA PRO A 272 9.70 -9.78 38.03
C PRO A 272 8.81 -9.66 39.27
N GLY A 273 8.85 -10.68 40.13
CA GLY A 273 8.01 -10.74 41.35
C GLY A 273 6.79 -11.65 41.22
N ALA A 274 6.40 -12.07 40.02
CA ALA A 274 5.43 -13.13 39.81
C ALA A 274 6.04 -14.53 40.04
N PRO A 275 5.23 -15.56 40.39
CA PRO A 275 5.73 -16.93 40.55
C PRO A 275 6.39 -17.48 39.27
N GLY A 276 7.69 -17.74 39.34
CA GLY A 276 8.48 -18.23 38.18
C GLY A 276 8.97 -17.12 37.24
N GLY A 277 8.68 -15.85 37.57
CA GLY A 277 9.25 -14.69 36.90
C GLY A 277 10.69 -14.38 37.35
N GLY A 278 11.33 -13.44 36.68
CA GLY A 278 12.73 -13.07 36.88
C GLY A 278 13.26 -12.26 35.70
N THR A 279 14.54 -12.43 35.40
CA THR A 279 15.20 -11.82 34.23
C THR A 279 15.73 -12.90 33.28
N ILE A 280 15.79 -12.60 31.99
CA ILE A 280 16.30 -13.46 30.92
C ILE A 280 17.46 -12.73 30.25
N SER A 281 18.64 -13.36 30.19
CA SER A 281 19.83 -12.77 29.55
C SER A 281 19.89 -13.03 28.03
N SER A 282 20.76 -12.31 27.32
CA SER A 282 21.03 -12.53 25.88
C SER A 282 21.46 -13.96 25.60
N THR A 283 22.40 -14.49 26.40
CA THR A 283 22.81 -15.90 26.34
C THR A 283 21.64 -16.86 26.52
N ASN A 284 20.65 -16.54 27.35
CA ASN A 284 19.49 -17.41 27.53
C ASN A 284 18.60 -17.43 26.29
N VAL A 285 18.28 -16.26 25.73
CA VAL A 285 17.50 -16.15 24.50
C VAL A 285 18.20 -16.89 23.36
N ASP A 286 19.48 -16.61 23.16
CA ASP A 286 20.32 -17.23 22.13
C ASP A 286 20.31 -18.76 22.19
N ASN A 287 20.72 -19.34 23.33
CA ASN A 287 20.74 -20.79 23.53
C ASN A 287 19.36 -21.46 23.37
N TRP A 288 18.27 -20.73 23.61
CA TRP A 288 16.92 -21.26 23.42
C TRP A 288 16.52 -21.21 21.94
N LEU A 289 16.83 -20.12 21.24
CA LEU A 289 16.55 -19.97 19.81
C LEU A 289 17.40 -20.92 18.95
N ASP A 290 18.61 -21.29 19.39
CA ASP A 290 19.45 -22.33 18.76
C ASP A 290 18.78 -23.70 18.62
N THR A 291 17.74 -23.95 19.42
CA THR A 291 16.99 -25.20 19.35
C THR A 291 16.03 -25.25 18.17
N ILE A 292 15.73 -24.11 17.55
CA ILE A 292 14.79 -23.99 16.43
C ILE A 292 15.56 -24.16 15.11
N THR A 293 15.02 -25.01 14.24
CA THR A 293 15.45 -25.09 12.84
C THR A 293 14.46 -24.28 12.00
N SER A 294 14.96 -23.33 11.22
CA SER A 294 14.19 -22.51 10.28
C SER A 294 15.04 -22.08 9.10
N ARG A 295 14.40 -21.71 7.98
CA ARG A 295 15.03 -21.03 6.85
C ARG A 295 15.48 -19.64 7.28
N ASP A 296 14.56 -18.87 7.84
CA ASP A 296 14.74 -17.51 8.33
C ASP A 296 14.12 -17.37 9.73
N MET A 297 14.74 -16.55 10.57
CA MET A 297 14.26 -16.23 11.92
C MET A 297 14.33 -14.72 12.14
N ILE A 298 13.16 -14.09 12.18
CA ILE A 298 13.02 -12.66 12.43
C ILE A 298 12.86 -12.48 13.94
N ILE A 299 13.70 -11.65 14.54
CA ILE A 299 13.79 -11.42 15.98
C ILE A 299 13.58 -9.94 16.23
N LEU A 300 12.54 -9.56 16.97
CA LEU A 300 12.28 -8.20 17.40
C LEU A 300 12.27 -8.12 18.93
N ILE A 301 13.09 -7.23 19.49
CA ILE A 301 13.19 -7.02 20.94
C ILE A 301 12.87 -5.55 21.25
N GLU A 302 11.73 -5.35 21.90
CA GLU A 302 11.33 -4.10 22.55
C GLU A 302 11.72 -4.17 24.03
N ALA A 303 12.77 -3.44 24.39
CA ALA A 303 13.20 -3.18 25.76
C ALA A 303 14.28 -2.09 25.82
N CYS A 304 14.44 -1.49 26.99
CA CYS A 304 15.57 -0.61 27.28
C CYS A 304 16.90 -1.36 27.13
N HIS A 305 17.89 -0.71 26.53
CA HIS A 305 19.22 -1.28 26.26
C HIS A 305 19.22 -2.56 25.40
N SER A 306 18.14 -2.80 24.64
CA SER A 306 17.96 -4.02 23.83
C SER A 306 19.07 -4.23 22.79
N GLY A 307 19.77 -3.18 22.37
CA GLY A 307 20.97 -3.30 21.52
C GLY A 307 22.07 -4.19 22.09
N SER A 308 22.07 -4.44 23.41
CA SER A 308 23.00 -5.39 24.04
C SER A 308 22.81 -6.85 23.58
N PHE A 309 21.74 -7.16 22.84
CA PHE A 309 21.43 -8.51 22.34
C PHE A 309 21.91 -8.75 20.90
N ILE A 310 22.08 -7.69 20.10
CA ILE A 310 22.36 -7.79 18.66
C ILE A 310 23.83 -7.50 18.30
N GLY A 311 24.54 -6.71 19.10
CA GLY A 311 25.88 -6.27 18.74
C GLY A 311 25.90 -4.89 18.04
N ALA A 312 26.97 -4.13 18.23
CA ALA A 312 27.02 -2.69 17.96
C ALA A 312 26.77 -2.24 16.49
N TYR A 313 25.76 -1.39 16.29
CA TYR A 313 25.61 -0.56 15.07
C TYR A 313 25.47 0.95 15.38
N CYS A 314 24.82 1.29 16.50
CA CYS A 314 24.77 2.66 17.08
C CYS A 314 25.69 2.83 18.31
N ASP A 315 26.15 1.72 18.90
CA ASP A 315 26.95 1.70 20.13
C ASP A 315 28.40 2.11 19.89
N ARG A 316 28.68 3.40 20.04
CA ARG A 316 30.03 3.94 19.82
C ARG A 316 31.02 3.68 20.97
N ILE A 317 30.62 2.93 22.02
CA ILE A 317 31.36 2.92 23.30
C ILE A 317 31.47 1.53 23.98
N VAL A 318 30.65 0.52 23.67
CA VAL A 318 30.68 -0.79 24.37
C VAL A 318 31.10 -1.91 23.42
N ALA A 319 32.04 -2.76 23.85
CA ALA A 319 32.32 -4.02 23.14
C ALA A 319 31.10 -4.93 23.33
N ALA A 320 30.27 -5.03 22.29
CA ALA A 320 29.00 -5.69 22.40
C ALA A 320 29.14 -7.21 22.51
N GLU A 321 28.28 -7.80 23.32
CA GLU A 321 27.96 -9.22 23.30
C GLU A 321 27.09 -9.43 22.05
N ASN A 322 27.68 -9.99 21.00
CA ASN A 322 27.02 -10.23 19.71
C ASN A 322 26.23 -11.55 19.75
N GLU A 323 25.69 -11.96 20.90
CA GLU A 323 25.34 -13.37 21.15
C GLU A 323 24.28 -13.89 20.18
N LEU A 324 23.30 -13.08 19.75
CA LEU A 324 22.27 -13.54 18.82
C LEU A 324 22.76 -13.77 17.38
N THR A 325 23.94 -13.26 17.01
CA THR A 325 24.51 -13.34 15.64
C THR A 325 25.99 -13.75 15.62
N GLY A 326 26.56 -14.10 16.78
CA GLY A 326 28.00 -14.02 17.06
C GLY A 326 28.76 -15.33 16.96
N ASP A 327 28.08 -16.46 16.94
CA ASP A 327 28.69 -17.78 16.79
C ASP A 327 28.44 -18.44 15.42
N GLY A 328 27.69 -17.79 14.53
CA GLY A 328 27.70 -18.05 13.09
C GLY A 328 26.32 -18.19 12.44
N GLU A 329 25.29 -17.63 13.05
CA GLU A 329 23.88 -17.72 12.70
C GLU A 329 23.65 -16.91 11.43
N THR A 330 23.48 -17.60 10.30
CA THR A 330 23.29 -16.92 9.00
C THR A 330 21.83 -16.72 8.63
N ASN A 331 20.90 -17.18 9.46
CA ASN A 331 19.46 -17.16 9.21
C ASN A 331 18.67 -16.24 10.16
N ARG A 332 19.34 -15.47 11.03
CA ARG A 332 18.68 -14.58 11.98
C ARG A 332 18.72 -13.14 11.52
N ILE A 333 17.55 -12.50 11.46
CA ILE A 333 17.36 -11.08 11.23
C ILE A 333 16.95 -10.48 12.56
N VAL A 334 17.84 -9.70 13.18
CA VAL A 334 17.62 -9.18 14.53
C VAL A 334 17.34 -7.69 14.47
N MET A 335 16.31 -7.26 15.18
CA MET A 335 15.88 -5.88 15.34
C MET A 335 15.73 -5.57 16.83
N THR A 336 16.20 -4.40 17.24
CA THR A 336 16.06 -3.91 18.62
C THR A 336 15.49 -2.51 18.60
N ALA A 337 14.65 -2.20 19.57
CA ALA A 337 14.03 -0.87 19.70
C ALA A 337 15.01 0.24 20.05
N THR A 338 16.17 -0.12 20.61
CA THR A 338 17.19 0.86 20.96
C THR A 338 18.58 0.23 20.95
N ASP A 339 19.62 1.02 21.18
CA ASP A 339 21.00 0.55 21.25
C ASP A 339 21.35 0.08 22.68
N THR A 340 22.61 -0.19 23.00
CA THR A 340 23.03 -0.61 24.36
C THR A 340 23.00 0.57 25.35
N LEU A 341 23.01 1.81 24.87
CA LEU A 341 23.19 3.02 25.67
C LEU A 341 21.86 3.69 26.03
N HIS A 342 20.84 3.53 25.20
CA HIS A 342 19.60 4.27 25.33
C HIS A 342 18.48 3.42 25.95
N SER A 343 17.50 4.11 26.52
CA SER A 343 16.21 3.52 26.87
C SER A 343 15.35 3.34 25.61
N SER A 344 14.33 2.48 25.70
CA SER A 344 13.20 2.46 24.76
C SER A 344 12.05 3.29 25.35
N TYR A 345 11.06 3.66 24.54
CA TYR A 345 10.00 4.57 24.96
C TYR A 345 8.63 3.98 24.61
N GLY A 346 7.68 4.08 25.56
CA GLY A 346 6.25 3.92 25.29
C GLY A 346 5.74 5.03 24.37
N ASP A 347 4.44 5.07 24.05
CA ASP A 347 3.82 6.12 23.25
C ASP A 347 4.12 7.54 23.80
N VAL A 348 4.93 8.29 23.08
CA VAL A 348 5.27 9.69 23.34
C VAL A 348 4.88 10.51 22.11
N ASP A 349 3.72 11.16 22.15
CA ASP A 349 3.33 12.17 21.16
C ASP A 349 3.96 13.57 21.40
N PRO A 350 5.12 13.96 20.83
CA PRO A 350 5.55 15.36 20.86
C PRO A 350 4.65 16.25 19.97
N LEU A 351 4.83 17.58 20.07
CA LEU A 351 4.15 18.54 19.18
C LEU A 351 4.45 18.34 17.67
N VAL A 352 5.48 17.57 17.34
CA VAL A 352 5.88 17.19 15.97
C VAL A 352 6.17 15.70 16.01
N ASP A 353 5.10 14.93 16.04
CA ASP A 353 5.09 13.49 15.92
C ASP A 353 4.80 13.12 14.45
N PRO A 354 5.63 12.27 13.82
CA PRO A 354 5.38 11.79 12.46
C PRO A 354 4.12 10.91 12.34
N ASN A 355 3.72 10.18 13.38
CA ASN A 355 2.59 9.24 13.37
C ASN A 355 1.70 9.31 14.63
N PRO A 356 1.08 10.47 14.95
CA PRO A 356 0.34 10.75 16.21
C PRO A 356 -0.98 9.99 16.41
N GLY A 357 -1.21 8.94 15.62
CA GLY A 357 -2.37 8.05 15.71
C GLY A 357 -1.99 6.60 15.94
N ASP A 358 -0.70 6.29 16.08
CA ASP A 358 -0.24 4.98 16.53
C ASP A 358 -0.53 4.78 18.02
N THR A 359 -0.29 3.57 18.49
CA THR A 359 -0.49 3.14 19.88
C THR A 359 0.53 2.06 20.16
N GLY A 360 1.11 2.01 21.35
CA GLY A 360 2.22 1.11 21.65
C GLY A 360 3.51 1.85 21.98
N SER A 361 4.59 1.11 22.14
CA SER A 361 5.94 1.66 22.24
C SER A 361 6.37 2.26 20.90
N GLU A 362 7.11 3.37 20.90
CA GLU A 362 7.45 4.17 19.70
C GLU A 362 7.90 3.33 18.50
N PHE A 363 8.88 2.44 18.72
CA PHE A 363 9.43 1.66 17.63
C PHE A 363 8.48 0.52 17.19
N PRO A 364 7.97 -0.35 18.07
CA PRO A 364 6.94 -1.33 17.71
C PRO A 364 5.65 -0.74 17.14
N GLY A 365 5.22 0.45 17.59
CA GLY A 365 4.05 1.17 17.10
C GLY A 365 4.16 1.48 15.62
N GLY A 366 5.24 2.14 15.21
CA GLY A 366 5.57 2.36 13.80
C GLY A 366 5.73 1.03 13.03
N TYR A 367 6.30 0.00 13.66
CA TYR A 367 6.43 -1.33 13.03
C TYR A 367 5.07 -1.97 12.74
N ILE A 368 4.12 -1.87 13.67
CA ILE A 368 2.75 -2.38 13.51
C ILE A 368 2.01 -1.57 12.43
N GLU A 369 2.17 -0.24 12.45
CA GLU A 369 1.53 0.67 11.50
C GLU A 369 1.96 0.39 10.06
N ALA A 370 3.22 0.00 9.83
CA ALA A 370 3.76 -0.32 8.51
C ALA A 370 2.90 -1.32 7.71
N PHE A 371 2.21 -2.25 8.40
CA PHE A 371 1.33 -3.25 7.75
C PHE A 371 -0.08 -2.73 7.44
N SER A 372 -0.38 -1.48 7.75
CA SER A 372 -1.69 -0.85 7.57
C SER A 372 -1.65 0.38 6.65
N THR A 373 -0.48 0.72 6.08
CA THR A 373 -0.31 1.89 5.22
C THR A 373 0.45 1.54 3.93
N PRO A 374 0.05 2.09 2.77
CA PRO A 374 0.83 1.95 1.54
C PRO A 374 2.16 2.71 1.57
N ASP A 375 2.34 3.67 2.49
CA ASP A 375 3.57 4.46 2.57
C ASP A 375 4.78 3.64 3.05
N ALA A 376 4.55 2.45 3.62
CA ALA A 376 5.60 1.53 4.03
C ALA A 376 6.12 0.65 2.87
N ASP A 377 5.37 0.50 1.78
CA ASP A 377 5.79 -0.24 0.57
C ASP A 377 6.68 0.69 -0.29
N LEU A 378 7.98 0.64 -0.06
CA LEU A 378 8.93 1.59 -0.63
C LEU A 378 9.26 1.28 -2.08
N ASP A 379 9.08 0.03 -2.53
CA ASP A 379 9.35 -0.39 -3.90
C ASP A 379 8.10 -0.63 -4.76
N GLY A 380 6.92 -0.58 -4.16
CA GLY A 380 5.61 -0.60 -4.82
C GLY A 380 5.22 -1.98 -5.32
N ASP A 381 5.75 -3.05 -4.71
CA ASP A 381 5.45 -4.43 -5.10
C ASP A 381 4.17 -5.00 -4.46
N GLY A 382 3.52 -4.22 -3.58
CA GLY A 382 2.30 -4.59 -2.90
C GLY A 382 2.50 -5.53 -1.71
N ALA A 383 3.74 -5.71 -1.23
CA ALA A 383 4.09 -6.43 -0.01
C ALA A 383 4.94 -5.55 0.92
N ILE A 384 4.98 -5.90 2.21
CA ILE A 384 5.86 -5.24 3.18
C ILE A 384 6.97 -6.20 3.57
N SER A 385 8.21 -5.88 3.21
CA SER A 385 9.39 -6.62 3.64
C SER A 385 9.78 -6.32 5.10
N VAL A 386 10.61 -7.18 5.70
CA VAL A 386 11.17 -6.92 7.04
C VAL A 386 11.98 -5.61 7.05
N GLY A 387 12.72 -5.34 5.96
CA GLY A 387 13.48 -4.10 5.81
C GLY A 387 12.60 -2.87 5.67
N GLU A 388 11.47 -2.96 4.97
CA GLU A 388 10.50 -1.87 4.81
C GLU A 388 9.75 -1.59 6.10
N ALA A 389 9.26 -2.62 6.80
CA ALA A 389 8.62 -2.45 8.11
C ALA A 389 9.59 -1.80 9.11
N TYR A 390 10.86 -2.24 9.13
CA TYR A 390 11.90 -1.60 9.93
C TYR A 390 12.14 -0.15 9.54
N GLN A 391 12.26 0.13 8.23
CA GLN A 391 12.55 1.49 7.75
C GLN A 391 11.40 2.44 8.05
N TYR A 392 10.15 1.99 7.88
CA TYR A 392 8.97 2.76 8.25
C TYR A 392 8.95 3.02 9.77
N ALA A 393 9.17 2.01 10.60
CA ALA A 393 9.27 2.18 12.05
C ALA A 393 10.39 3.16 12.44
N TRP A 394 11.55 3.06 11.78
CA TRP A 394 12.66 3.99 11.99
C TRP A 394 12.31 5.43 11.64
N ASP A 395 11.68 5.65 10.49
CA ASP A 395 11.34 7.00 10.03
C ASP A 395 10.24 7.64 10.88
N ASN A 396 9.41 6.83 11.53
CA ASN A 396 8.30 7.25 12.37
C ASN A 396 8.56 7.15 13.90
N ASP A 397 9.71 6.67 14.36
CA ASP A 397 10.05 6.69 15.80
C ASP A 397 10.39 8.13 16.26
N ALA A 398 9.52 8.74 17.07
CA ALA A 398 9.67 10.11 17.55
C ALA A 398 10.78 10.26 18.60
N ALA A 399 11.01 9.22 19.41
CA ALA A 399 12.13 9.17 20.35
C ALA A 399 13.46 9.17 19.61
N ARG A 400 13.57 8.43 18.50
CA ARG A 400 14.77 8.41 17.66
C ARG A 400 14.97 9.74 16.95
N LEU A 401 13.91 10.32 16.38
CA LEU A 401 13.97 11.66 15.77
C LEU A 401 14.43 12.75 16.75
N SER A 402 14.25 12.50 18.05
CA SER A 402 14.67 13.35 19.15
C SER A 402 16.05 12.99 19.75
N ASP A 403 16.79 12.06 19.13
CA ASP A 403 18.07 11.51 19.61
C ASP A 403 17.97 10.87 21.01
N GLN A 404 16.81 10.29 21.37
CA GLN A 404 16.56 9.65 22.69
C GLN A 404 16.60 8.12 22.65
N SER A 405 16.30 7.52 21.49
CA SER A 405 16.49 6.10 21.20
C SER A 405 17.38 5.95 19.96
N CYS A 406 17.95 4.76 19.78
CA CYS A 406 18.51 4.39 18.48
C CYS A 406 18.13 2.94 18.18
N PRO A 407 16.99 2.69 17.49
CA PRO A 407 16.66 1.37 17.00
C PRO A 407 17.83 0.76 16.22
N GLN A 408 17.91 -0.56 16.10
CA GLN A 408 18.99 -1.22 15.36
C GLN A 408 18.45 -2.40 14.57
N ILE A 409 19.06 -2.63 13.40
CA ILE A 409 18.93 -3.86 12.62
C ILE A 409 20.31 -4.23 12.13
N ASP A 410 20.61 -5.53 12.05
CA ASP A 410 21.83 -6.00 11.40
C ASP A 410 21.63 -5.97 9.87
N PRO A 411 22.21 -5.01 9.13
CA PRO A 411 21.99 -4.91 7.70
C PRO A 411 22.65 -6.04 6.91
N THR A 412 23.54 -6.83 7.51
CA THR A 412 24.19 -7.98 6.87
C THR A 412 23.33 -9.25 6.94
N SER A 413 22.36 -9.27 7.86
CA SER A 413 21.35 -10.32 7.95
C SER A 413 20.21 -10.15 6.93
N LEU A 414 19.95 -8.91 6.49
CA LEU A 414 18.95 -8.61 5.48
C LEU A 414 19.38 -9.08 4.09
N ASN A 415 18.47 -9.76 3.41
CA ASN A 415 18.56 -10.11 2.01
C ASN A 415 17.22 -9.86 1.32
N ALA A 416 17.25 -9.68 -0.01
CA ALA A 416 16.08 -9.26 -0.80
C ALA A 416 14.94 -10.30 -0.87
N SER A 417 15.03 -11.39 -0.09
CA SER A 417 14.02 -12.42 0.03
C SER A 417 13.34 -12.40 1.40
N ASP A 418 13.66 -11.45 2.29
CA ASP A 418 13.12 -11.35 3.64
C ASP A 418 11.80 -10.56 3.66
N VAL A 419 10.80 -11.05 2.92
CA VAL A 419 9.41 -10.60 3.05
C VAL A 419 8.73 -11.36 4.18
N PHE A 420 7.71 -10.78 4.83
CA PHE A 420 6.82 -11.52 5.72
C PHE A 420 6.08 -12.60 4.92
N HIS A 421 6.70 -13.76 4.76
CA HIS A 421 6.20 -14.85 3.91
C HIS A 421 4.97 -15.51 4.53
N THR A 422 3.84 -15.42 3.85
CA THR A 422 2.73 -16.37 4.03
C THR A 422 3.05 -17.63 3.26
N CYS A 423 3.46 -18.69 3.97
CA CYS A 423 3.67 -19.98 3.34
C CYS A 423 2.31 -20.65 3.04
N ARG A 424 1.62 -20.14 2.01
CA ARG A 424 0.28 -20.59 1.61
C ARG A 424 0.35 -22.00 1.00
N GLY A 425 -0.48 -22.92 1.49
CA GLY A 425 -0.52 -24.31 1.02
C GLY A 425 -1.03 -24.42 -0.42
N ALA A 426 -2.24 -23.94 -0.67
CA ALA A 426 -2.84 -23.77 -1.99
C ALA A 426 -3.19 -22.29 -2.15
N ASP A 427 -2.87 -21.71 -3.29
CA ASP A 427 -3.18 -20.31 -3.61
C ASP A 427 -3.27 -20.22 -5.13
N VAL A 428 -4.49 -20.27 -5.65
CA VAL A 428 -4.73 -20.13 -7.09
C VAL A 428 -5.05 -18.69 -7.39
N TRP A 429 -4.51 -18.19 -8.49
CA TRP A 429 -4.73 -16.80 -8.85
C TRP A 429 -4.73 -16.61 -10.35
N ILE A 430 -5.30 -15.48 -10.75
CA ILE A 430 -5.32 -14.98 -12.12
C ILE A 430 -4.79 -13.56 -12.04
N SER A 431 -3.80 -13.19 -12.85
CA SER A 431 -3.22 -11.85 -12.78
C SER A 431 -4.22 -10.77 -13.15
N ASP A 432 -4.33 -9.72 -12.32
CA ASP A 432 -5.10 -8.49 -12.57
C ASP A 432 -4.37 -7.50 -13.49
N GLY A 433 -3.05 -7.63 -13.63
CA GLY A 433 -2.25 -6.67 -14.37
C GLY A 433 -0.77 -7.04 -14.55
N PRO A 434 -0.02 -6.32 -15.41
CA PRO A 434 1.39 -6.62 -15.69
C PRO A 434 2.34 -6.62 -14.48
N ASN A 435 1.97 -5.93 -13.40
CA ASN A 435 2.76 -5.83 -12.18
C ASN A 435 2.22 -6.73 -11.05
N ASP A 436 1.12 -7.43 -11.29
CA ASP A 436 0.50 -8.28 -10.28
C ASP A 436 1.31 -9.57 -10.10
N SER A 437 1.72 -9.83 -8.86
CA SER A 437 2.45 -11.04 -8.43
C SER A 437 1.57 -12.09 -7.77
N GLY A 438 0.24 -11.90 -7.80
CA GLY A 438 -0.79 -12.76 -7.24
C GLY A 438 -1.24 -12.37 -5.84
N ASN A 439 -1.09 -11.09 -5.52
CA ASN A 439 -1.77 -10.46 -4.39
C ASN A 439 -3.07 -9.83 -4.89
N ASN A 440 -3.99 -9.50 -3.98
CA ASN A 440 -5.20 -8.77 -4.34
C ASN A 440 -4.83 -7.41 -4.93
N SER A 441 -5.29 -7.11 -6.15
CA SER A 441 -4.91 -5.89 -6.88
C SER A 441 -6.12 -5.14 -7.43
N TYR A 442 -5.98 -3.82 -7.56
CA TYR A 442 -7.00 -2.93 -8.13
C TYR A 442 -6.75 -2.65 -9.63
N ASP A 443 -6.14 -3.58 -10.36
CA ASP A 443 -5.93 -3.45 -11.81
C ASP A 443 -7.01 -4.18 -12.62
N TYR A 444 -7.31 -3.64 -13.80
CA TYR A 444 -8.33 -4.15 -14.71
C TYR A 444 -7.71 -4.53 -16.05
N SER A 445 -6.42 -4.87 -16.07
CA SER A 445 -5.63 -5.01 -17.30
C SER A 445 -5.04 -6.40 -17.51
N SER A 446 -5.59 -7.39 -16.78
CA SER A 446 -5.15 -8.79 -16.66
C SER A 446 -4.31 -9.31 -17.82
N ILE A 447 -3.09 -9.75 -17.55
CA ILE A 447 -2.25 -10.38 -18.60
C ILE A 447 -2.59 -11.85 -18.80
N ASP A 448 -3.33 -12.45 -17.87
CA ASP A 448 -3.76 -13.85 -17.92
C ASP A 448 -5.11 -14.06 -18.58
N ILE A 449 -5.83 -12.98 -18.91
CA ILE A 449 -7.02 -13.01 -19.75
C ILE A 449 -6.72 -12.33 -21.09
N TRP A 450 -6.80 -13.07 -22.20
CA TRP A 450 -6.65 -12.47 -23.53
C TRP A 450 -7.62 -13.05 -24.55
N SER A 451 -8.04 -12.20 -25.50
CA SER A 451 -8.86 -12.59 -26.64
C SER A 451 -8.00 -12.65 -27.90
N SER A 452 -8.39 -13.49 -28.85
CA SER A 452 -7.73 -13.64 -30.15
C SER A 452 -8.71 -14.17 -31.20
N VAL A 453 -8.48 -13.87 -32.47
CA VAL A 453 -9.31 -14.42 -33.57
C VAL A 453 -8.90 -15.84 -33.99
N THR A 454 -7.79 -16.36 -33.46
CA THR A 454 -7.31 -17.73 -33.74
C THR A 454 -7.09 -18.52 -32.44
N PRO A 455 -7.28 -19.85 -32.43
CA PRO A 455 -7.10 -20.64 -31.22
C PRO A 455 -5.67 -20.65 -30.66
N SER A 456 -4.68 -20.24 -31.45
CA SER A 456 -3.26 -20.21 -31.07
C SER A 456 -2.74 -18.80 -30.78
N GLY A 457 -3.62 -17.80 -30.72
CA GLY A 457 -3.26 -16.43 -30.37
C GLY A 457 -2.71 -16.35 -28.94
N THR A 458 -1.63 -15.59 -28.75
CA THR A 458 -0.91 -15.47 -27.47
C THR A 458 -0.93 -14.06 -26.88
N SER A 459 -1.53 -13.11 -27.59
CA SER A 459 -1.64 -11.70 -27.19
C SER A 459 -3.08 -11.25 -27.30
N HIS A 460 -3.48 -10.30 -26.45
CA HIS A 460 -4.81 -9.74 -26.47
C HIS A 460 -5.09 -8.98 -27.78
N GLU A 461 -6.27 -9.25 -28.35
CA GLU A 461 -6.90 -8.57 -29.46
C GLU A 461 -8.36 -8.28 -29.09
N ASN A 462 -8.92 -7.18 -29.61
CA ASN A 462 -10.36 -6.94 -29.48
C ASN A 462 -11.14 -8.11 -30.11
N PRO A 463 -12.19 -8.62 -29.45
CA PRO A 463 -13.13 -9.54 -30.08
C PRO A 463 -13.75 -8.92 -31.32
N VAL A 464 -13.82 -9.70 -32.40
CA VAL A 464 -14.36 -9.27 -33.70
C VAL A 464 -15.81 -9.71 -33.81
N SER A 465 -16.73 -8.75 -33.93
CA SER A 465 -18.17 -9.02 -34.07
C SER A 465 -18.48 -9.85 -35.32
N GLY A 466 -19.35 -10.85 -35.18
CA GLY A 466 -19.73 -11.75 -36.28
C GLY A 466 -18.73 -12.86 -36.58
N LEU A 467 -17.62 -12.94 -35.86
CA LEU A 467 -16.66 -14.05 -35.91
C LEU A 467 -16.69 -14.90 -34.63
N THR A 468 -16.13 -16.10 -34.73
CA THR A 468 -15.77 -16.89 -33.55
C THR A 468 -14.42 -16.42 -33.05
N ASN A 469 -14.41 -15.85 -31.85
CA ASN A 469 -13.24 -15.44 -31.10
C ASN A 469 -12.83 -16.54 -30.12
N TYR A 470 -11.59 -16.44 -29.61
CA TYR A 470 -11.02 -17.37 -28.65
C TYR A 470 -10.51 -16.58 -27.46
N VAL A 471 -11.13 -16.79 -26.30
CA VAL A 471 -10.74 -16.15 -25.05
C VAL A 471 -10.01 -17.16 -24.19
N HIS A 472 -8.83 -16.78 -23.76
CA HIS A 472 -7.90 -17.62 -23.03
C HIS A 472 -7.79 -17.09 -21.60
N VAL A 473 -7.74 -18.02 -20.65
CA VAL A 473 -7.49 -17.72 -19.24
C VAL A 473 -6.34 -18.60 -18.78
N ARG A 474 -5.33 -17.98 -18.17
CA ARG A 474 -4.29 -18.66 -17.42
C ARG A 474 -4.58 -18.55 -15.93
N VAL A 475 -4.47 -19.67 -15.23
CA VAL A 475 -4.57 -19.75 -13.77
C VAL A 475 -3.25 -20.27 -13.24
N HIS A 476 -2.74 -19.64 -12.21
CA HIS A 476 -1.50 -20.00 -11.54
C HIS A 476 -1.78 -20.64 -10.20
N ASN A 477 -0.75 -21.23 -9.60
CA ASN A 477 -0.74 -21.68 -8.23
C ASN A 477 0.51 -21.13 -7.55
N LEU A 478 0.38 -20.06 -6.78
CA LEU A 478 1.45 -19.56 -5.88
C LEU A 478 1.72 -20.55 -4.76
N GLY A 479 0.71 -21.34 -4.40
CA GLY A 479 0.76 -22.27 -3.29
C GLY A 479 1.95 -23.23 -3.36
N SER A 480 2.38 -23.60 -2.17
CA SER A 480 3.51 -24.48 -1.92
C SER A 480 3.19 -25.97 -2.22
N THR A 481 1.91 -26.30 -2.44
CA THR A 481 1.41 -27.64 -2.77
C THR A 481 0.63 -27.63 -4.09
N PRO A 482 0.58 -28.76 -4.83
CA PRO A 482 -0.27 -28.87 -6.00
C PRO A 482 -1.76 -28.73 -5.66
N VAL A 483 -2.47 -27.90 -6.39
CA VAL A 483 -3.93 -27.79 -6.32
C VAL A 483 -4.59 -28.75 -7.29
N THR A 484 -5.80 -29.21 -6.95
CA THR A 484 -6.57 -30.11 -7.81
C THR A 484 -7.99 -29.61 -8.00
N SER A 485 -8.59 -29.96 -9.15
CA SER A 485 -9.98 -29.63 -9.46
C SER A 485 -10.31 -28.14 -9.36
N VAL A 486 -9.55 -27.30 -10.06
CA VAL A 486 -9.77 -25.84 -10.10
C VAL A 486 -10.83 -25.53 -11.14
N ASP A 487 -12.01 -25.09 -10.70
CA ASP A 487 -13.12 -24.69 -11.56
C ASP A 487 -12.91 -23.26 -12.05
N VAL A 488 -12.70 -23.11 -13.36
CA VAL A 488 -12.50 -21.82 -14.01
C VAL A 488 -13.74 -21.43 -14.80
N ALA A 489 -14.27 -20.24 -14.54
CA ALA A 489 -15.37 -19.67 -15.30
C ALA A 489 -14.96 -18.33 -15.90
N LEU A 490 -15.47 -18.06 -17.11
CA LEU A 490 -15.18 -16.85 -17.87
C LEU A 490 -16.51 -16.15 -18.18
N TYR A 491 -16.51 -14.83 -18.03
CA TYR A 491 -17.68 -13.97 -18.24
C TYR A 491 -17.30 -12.77 -19.09
N TRP A 492 -18.30 -12.19 -19.75
CA TRP A 492 -18.17 -10.90 -20.42
C TRP A 492 -19.28 -9.93 -20.02
N ALA A 493 -19.02 -8.65 -20.10
CA ALA A 493 -19.99 -7.56 -19.98
C ALA A 493 -19.71 -6.47 -21.02
N ASP A 494 -20.71 -5.63 -21.29
CA ASP A 494 -20.48 -4.41 -22.07
C ASP A 494 -19.48 -3.49 -21.33
N THR A 495 -18.81 -2.62 -22.08
CA THR A 495 -17.91 -1.60 -21.52
C THR A 495 -18.61 -0.72 -20.50
N SER A 496 -18.11 -0.68 -19.28
CA SER A 496 -18.54 0.34 -18.32
C SER A 496 -17.43 0.62 -17.33
N THR A 497 -17.42 1.84 -16.81
CA THR A 497 -16.60 2.24 -15.67
C THR A 497 -17.16 1.78 -14.32
N ALA A 498 -18.37 1.18 -14.26
CA ALA A 498 -18.97 0.71 -13.00
C ALA A 498 -19.82 -0.58 -13.12
N THR A 499 -19.36 -1.58 -13.88
CA THR A 499 -20.09 -2.87 -14.06
C THR A 499 -20.34 -3.59 -12.73
N ALA A 500 -21.57 -4.00 -12.46
CA ALA A 500 -21.96 -4.70 -11.23
C ALA A 500 -21.97 -6.22 -11.39
N TRP A 501 -21.23 -6.92 -10.52
CA TRP A 501 -21.25 -8.37 -10.47
C TRP A 501 -22.37 -8.93 -9.55
N PRO A 502 -22.94 -10.12 -9.86
CA PRO A 502 -22.80 -10.87 -11.12
C PRO A 502 -23.78 -10.39 -12.21
N GLY A 503 -24.61 -9.39 -11.91
CA GLY A 503 -25.81 -9.05 -12.68
C GLY A 503 -25.54 -8.64 -14.13
N ASP A 504 -24.44 -7.93 -14.37
CA ASP A 504 -24.11 -7.38 -15.69
C ASP A 504 -23.28 -8.34 -16.54
N PHE A 505 -22.83 -9.46 -15.95
CA PHE A 505 -21.91 -10.40 -16.57
C PHE A 505 -22.63 -11.62 -17.16
N THR A 506 -22.33 -11.91 -18.42
CA THR A 506 -22.81 -13.09 -19.14
C THR A 506 -21.69 -14.11 -19.28
N GLN A 507 -21.93 -15.34 -18.82
CA GLN A 507 -20.92 -16.41 -18.90
C GLN A 507 -20.62 -16.81 -20.35
N ILE A 508 -19.34 -16.94 -20.68
CA ILE A 508 -18.84 -17.50 -21.94
C ILE A 508 -18.65 -19.01 -21.78
N GLY A 509 -19.41 -19.79 -22.55
CA GLY A 509 -19.33 -21.24 -22.51
C GLY A 509 -19.71 -21.83 -21.14
N SER A 510 -19.20 -23.03 -20.86
CA SER A 510 -19.36 -23.68 -19.56
C SER A 510 -18.09 -23.52 -18.72
N THR A 511 -18.23 -23.54 -17.39
CA THR A 511 -17.10 -23.71 -16.45
C THR A 511 -16.23 -24.90 -16.85
N TYR A 512 -14.91 -24.70 -16.80
CA TYR A 512 -13.91 -25.72 -17.10
C TYR A 512 -13.12 -26.07 -15.84
N THR A 513 -13.04 -27.36 -15.52
CA THR A 513 -12.25 -27.84 -14.38
C THR A 513 -10.83 -28.19 -14.83
N ILE A 514 -9.84 -27.43 -14.38
CA ILE A 514 -8.42 -27.78 -14.51
C ILE A 514 -8.14 -28.94 -13.53
N PRO A 515 -7.67 -30.11 -14.02
CA PRO A 515 -7.50 -31.28 -13.15
C PRO A 515 -6.50 -31.07 -12.00
N SER A 516 -5.38 -30.40 -12.29
CA SER A 516 -4.38 -30.04 -11.29
C SER A 516 -3.42 -28.97 -11.84
N ILE A 517 -2.93 -28.12 -10.94
CA ILE A 517 -1.84 -27.17 -11.19
C ILE A 517 -0.74 -27.49 -10.17
N THR A 518 0.49 -27.69 -10.63
CA THR A 518 1.63 -27.97 -9.74
C THR A 518 1.93 -26.76 -8.85
N ALA A 519 2.58 -26.97 -7.70
CA ALA A 519 3.10 -25.87 -6.88
C ALA A 519 4.00 -24.94 -7.72
N GLY A 520 3.81 -23.62 -7.60
CA GLY A 520 4.48 -22.60 -8.42
C GLY A 520 4.21 -22.68 -9.93
N GLY A 521 3.23 -23.48 -10.36
CA GLY A 521 2.91 -23.75 -11.76
C GLY A 521 1.71 -22.95 -12.28
N SER A 522 1.38 -23.14 -13.56
CA SER A 522 0.18 -22.58 -14.16
C SER A 522 -0.44 -23.51 -15.20
N ALA A 523 -1.71 -23.28 -15.50
CA ALA A 523 -2.47 -23.98 -16.52
C ALA A 523 -3.38 -23.01 -17.27
N GLU A 524 -3.67 -23.31 -18.53
CA GLU A 524 -4.42 -22.45 -19.44
C GLU A 524 -5.64 -23.18 -20.00
N HIS A 525 -6.74 -22.45 -20.18
CA HIS A 525 -7.90 -22.92 -20.93
C HIS A 525 -8.41 -21.87 -21.92
N THR A 526 -8.92 -22.34 -23.06
CA THR A 526 -9.42 -21.50 -24.15
C THR A 526 -10.89 -21.81 -24.43
N TRP A 527 -11.75 -20.80 -24.36
CA TRP A 527 -13.14 -20.86 -24.80
C TRP A 527 -13.30 -20.34 -26.22
N SER A 528 -14.08 -21.04 -27.05
CA SER A 528 -14.56 -20.50 -28.32
C SER A 528 -15.85 -19.70 -28.09
N TRP A 529 -15.89 -18.47 -28.59
CA TRP A 529 -17.00 -17.54 -28.37
C TRP A 529 -17.41 -16.84 -29.68
N TYR A 530 -18.60 -17.15 -30.17
CA TYR A 530 -19.18 -16.42 -31.29
C TYR A 530 -19.80 -15.11 -30.79
N VAL A 531 -19.32 -13.98 -31.34
CA VAL A 531 -19.78 -12.64 -30.95
C VAL A 531 -20.90 -12.20 -31.90
N ASP A 532 -22.02 -11.76 -31.34
CA ASP A 532 -23.18 -11.34 -32.13
C ASP A 532 -22.83 -10.13 -33.02
N PRO A 533 -23.13 -10.16 -34.33
CA PRO A 533 -22.90 -9.00 -35.20
C PRO A 533 -23.57 -7.70 -34.70
N ALA A 534 -24.63 -7.78 -33.90
CA ALA A 534 -25.36 -6.62 -33.39
C ALA A 534 -24.50 -5.66 -32.57
N PHE A 535 -23.40 -6.11 -31.95
CA PHE A 535 -22.47 -5.25 -31.22
C PHE A 535 -21.73 -4.28 -32.15
N GLY A 536 -21.27 -4.78 -33.29
CA GLY A 536 -20.62 -3.99 -34.33
C GLY A 536 -19.17 -3.62 -34.09
N MET A 537 -18.66 -2.82 -35.02
CA MET A 537 -17.27 -2.39 -35.03
C MET A 537 -16.96 -1.45 -33.86
N GLY A 538 -15.82 -1.68 -33.21
CA GLY A 538 -15.33 -0.86 -32.11
C GLY A 538 -16.11 -1.01 -30.80
N HIS A 539 -16.94 -2.06 -30.67
CA HIS A 539 -17.52 -2.41 -29.38
C HIS A 539 -16.42 -2.96 -28.45
N HIS A 540 -16.42 -2.52 -27.20
CA HIS A 540 -15.48 -3.03 -26.21
C HIS A 540 -16.14 -4.06 -25.30
N PHE A 541 -15.40 -5.12 -25.02
CA PHE A 541 -15.82 -6.24 -24.20
C PHE A 541 -14.98 -6.32 -22.92
N CYS A 542 -15.62 -6.20 -21.76
CA CYS A 542 -14.99 -6.49 -20.48
C CYS A 542 -14.99 -8.01 -20.27
N PHE A 543 -13.87 -8.60 -19.86
CA PHE A 543 -13.82 -9.99 -19.41
C PHE A 543 -13.57 -10.10 -17.91
N VAL A 544 -14.17 -11.10 -17.29
CA VAL A 544 -13.90 -11.50 -15.91
C VAL A 544 -13.69 -13.00 -15.87
N ALA A 545 -12.62 -13.43 -15.24
CA ALA A 545 -12.37 -14.84 -14.97
C ALA A 545 -12.37 -15.09 -13.46
N THR A 546 -12.86 -16.25 -13.06
CA THR A 546 -12.84 -16.71 -11.67
C THR A 546 -12.22 -18.10 -11.62
N ALA A 547 -11.31 -18.34 -10.69
CA ALA A 547 -10.78 -19.66 -10.35
C ALA A 547 -11.29 -20.07 -8.97
N GLN A 548 -11.81 -21.29 -8.83
CA GLN A 548 -12.32 -21.77 -7.55
C GLN A 548 -11.83 -23.18 -7.29
N CYS A 549 -11.23 -23.43 -6.12
CA CYS A 549 -10.99 -24.78 -5.62
C CYS A 549 -11.36 -24.92 -4.14
N SER A 550 -11.28 -26.13 -3.59
CA SER A 550 -11.65 -26.35 -2.17
C SER A 550 -10.53 -25.96 -1.21
N GLU A 551 -9.30 -26.01 -1.70
CA GLU A 551 -8.06 -25.74 -1.00
C GLU A 551 -7.76 -24.24 -0.93
N ASP A 552 -8.24 -23.48 -1.91
CA ASP A 552 -8.23 -22.03 -1.96
C ASP A 552 -9.61 -21.55 -2.47
N PRO A 553 -10.59 -21.42 -1.56
CA PRO A 553 -11.93 -21.01 -1.92
C PRO A 553 -12.01 -19.49 -2.04
N MET A 554 -12.59 -19.02 -3.15
CA MET A 554 -12.95 -17.61 -3.32
C MET A 554 -13.69 -17.05 -2.08
N THR A 555 -13.09 -16.04 -1.47
CA THR A 555 -13.55 -15.28 -0.32
C THR A 555 -14.42 -14.10 -0.78
N GLY A 556 -15.73 -14.33 -0.77
CA GLY A 556 -16.67 -13.40 -1.39
C GLY A 556 -16.75 -13.65 -2.90
N GLY A 557 -17.95 -13.50 -3.48
CA GLY A 557 -17.99 -13.31 -4.92
C GLY A 557 -17.31 -11.97 -5.25
N PRO A 558 -16.94 -11.72 -6.51
CA PRO A 558 -16.66 -10.35 -6.94
C PRO A 558 -17.82 -9.47 -6.40
N GLY A 559 -17.52 -8.38 -5.71
CA GLY A 559 -18.54 -7.60 -5.02
C GLY A 559 -19.45 -6.87 -6.01
N THR A 560 -19.92 -5.68 -5.67
CA THR A 560 -20.30 -4.70 -6.72
C THR A 560 -19.12 -4.34 -7.63
N TYR A 561 -17.89 -4.73 -7.24
CA TYR A 561 -16.61 -4.36 -7.85
C TYR A 561 -15.77 -5.63 -8.05
N VAL A 562 -15.26 -5.83 -9.26
CA VAL A 562 -15.15 -7.19 -9.82
C VAL A 562 -13.76 -7.83 -9.69
N ALA A 563 -12.77 -7.18 -9.04
CA ALA A 563 -11.42 -7.76 -8.91
C ALA A 563 -10.74 -7.61 -7.53
N PRO A 564 -10.86 -6.51 -6.77
CA PRO A 564 -9.78 -6.17 -5.82
C PRO A 564 -9.80 -6.93 -4.47
N PHE A 565 -10.71 -7.87 -4.30
CA PHE A 565 -10.93 -8.51 -3.00
C PHE A 565 -10.44 -9.96 -2.95
N ASP A 566 -10.09 -10.56 -4.10
CA ASP A 566 -9.63 -11.94 -4.17
C ASP A 566 -8.81 -12.20 -5.45
N ASN A 567 -7.55 -12.59 -5.29
CA ASN A 567 -6.61 -12.92 -6.37
C ASN A 567 -7.07 -14.11 -7.24
N ASN A 568 -8.08 -14.87 -6.80
CA ASN A 568 -8.79 -15.87 -7.59
C ASN A 568 -9.62 -15.28 -8.74
N ILE A 569 -9.82 -13.96 -8.75
CA ILE A 569 -10.65 -13.24 -9.71
C ILE A 569 -9.75 -12.27 -10.46
N ALA A 570 -9.92 -12.18 -11.79
CA ALA A 570 -9.28 -11.12 -12.55
C ALA A 570 -10.19 -10.51 -13.60
N GLN A 571 -9.92 -9.25 -13.93
CA GLN A 571 -10.65 -8.51 -14.96
C GLN A 571 -9.74 -8.03 -16.09
N LYS A 572 -10.24 -8.15 -17.33
CA LYS A 572 -9.68 -7.51 -18.54
C LYS A 572 -10.66 -6.47 -19.06
N ASN A 573 -10.41 -5.22 -18.74
CA ASN A 573 -11.15 -4.05 -19.21
C ASN A 573 -10.24 -3.17 -20.09
N VAL A 574 -9.69 -3.77 -21.16
CA VAL A 574 -8.78 -3.11 -22.12
C VAL A 574 -9.38 -3.06 -23.52
N THR A 575 -9.52 -1.88 -24.11
CA THR A 575 -9.83 -1.68 -25.53
C THR A 575 -8.56 -1.41 -26.30
N ILE A 576 -8.31 -2.14 -27.40
CA ILE A 576 -7.26 -1.75 -28.36
C ILE A 576 -7.83 -0.76 -29.36
N VAL A 577 -7.21 0.41 -29.50
CA VAL A 577 -7.57 1.42 -30.49
C VAL A 577 -6.46 1.46 -31.53
N GLU A 578 -6.75 0.96 -32.73
CA GLU A 578 -5.79 1.00 -33.83
C GLU A 578 -5.94 2.31 -34.61
N GLY A 579 -4.83 2.99 -34.87
CA GLY A 579 -4.86 4.23 -35.64
C GLY A 579 -3.52 4.59 -36.27
N SER A 580 -3.57 5.46 -37.27
CA SER A 580 -2.38 5.95 -37.97
C SER A 580 -1.90 7.29 -37.40
N ALA A 581 -0.59 7.54 -37.46
CA ALA A 581 -0.01 8.82 -37.06
C ALA A 581 -0.70 10.00 -37.79
N GLY A 582 -0.98 11.07 -37.06
CA GLY A 582 -1.67 12.27 -37.56
C GLY A 582 -3.17 12.12 -37.82
N HIS A 583 -3.77 10.96 -37.54
CA HIS A 583 -5.20 10.72 -37.70
C HIS A 583 -5.90 10.63 -36.35
N THR A 584 -7.22 10.89 -36.36
CA THR A 584 -8.09 10.70 -35.21
C THR A 584 -8.66 9.29 -35.24
N ALA A 585 -8.47 8.54 -34.16
CA ALA A 585 -9.16 7.30 -33.88
C ALA A 585 -10.20 7.53 -32.77
N GLU A 586 -11.20 6.65 -32.66
CA GLU A 586 -12.25 6.76 -31.65
C GLU A 586 -12.47 5.43 -30.92
N ALA A 587 -12.90 5.52 -29.67
CA ALA A 587 -13.39 4.38 -28.90
C ALA A 587 -14.63 4.78 -28.10
N ARG A 588 -15.55 3.83 -27.91
CA ARG A 588 -16.79 4.05 -27.17
C ARG A 588 -16.75 3.29 -25.86
N PHE A 589 -17.25 3.90 -24.81
CA PHE A 589 -17.41 3.29 -23.49
C PHE A 589 -18.64 3.88 -22.81
N PHE A 590 -19.04 3.29 -21.68
CA PHE A 590 -20.14 3.82 -20.89
C PHE A 590 -19.67 4.25 -19.52
N ILE A 591 -20.32 5.29 -19.01
CA ILE A 591 -20.31 5.69 -17.61
C ILE A 591 -21.69 5.37 -17.03
N GLU A 592 -21.77 4.94 -15.77
CA GLU A 592 -23.05 4.52 -15.22
C GLU A 592 -23.18 4.69 -13.71
N ASN A 593 -24.38 5.02 -13.27
CA ASN A 593 -24.72 4.92 -11.86
C ASN A 593 -25.43 3.59 -11.61
N ASN A 594 -24.71 2.57 -11.15
CA ASN A 594 -25.24 1.26 -10.80
C ASN A 594 -26.00 1.24 -9.45
N MET A 595 -26.16 2.38 -8.79
CA MET A 595 -26.77 2.52 -7.48
C MET A 595 -28.27 2.81 -7.55
N LYS A 596 -28.97 2.50 -6.46
CA LYS A 596 -30.44 2.71 -6.34
C LYS A 596 -30.84 4.17 -6.06
N GLU A 597 -29.85 5.03 -5.86
CA GLU A 597 -30.01 6.45 -5.63
C GLU A 597 -29.04 7.24 -6.51
N THR A 598 -29.31 8.52 -6.73
CA THR A 598 -28.37 9.39 -7.44
C THR A 598 -27.21 9.67 -6.50
N ILE A 599 -26.04 9.13 -6.85
CA ILE A 599 -24.78 9.37 -6.15
C ILE A 599 -23.87 10.14 -7.11
N PRO A 600 -23.27 11.26 -6.69
CA PRO A 600 -22.28 11.94 -7.52
C PRO A 600 -21.02 11.09 -7.62
N PHE A 601 -20.44 11.01 -8.82
CA PHE A 601 -19.16 10.37 -9.06
C PHE A 601 -18.24 11.29 -9.87
N ASP A 602 -16.96 11.00 -9.82
CA ASP A 602 -15.92 11.68 -10.55
C ASP A 602 -15.39 10.77 -11.67
N LEU A 603 -15.04 11.34 -12.81
CA LEU A 603 -14.24 10.66 -13.84
C LEU A 603 -12.81 11.18 -13.79
N ILE A 604 -11.87 10.28 -13.53
CA ILE A 604 -10.43 10.56 -13.53
C ILE A 604 -9.83 9.98 -14.80
N ILE A 605 -9.10 10.81 -15.55
CA ILE A 605 -8.50 10.46 -16.83
C ILE A 605 -6.98 10.53 -16.66
N ASP A 606 -6.34 9.36 -16.55
CA ASP A 606 -4.89 9.22 -16.59
C ASP A 606 -4.44 9.09 -18.04
N ARG A 607 -3.67 10.07 -18.50
CA ARG A 607 -3.07 10.12 -19.83
C ARG A 607 -1.55 10.19 -19.77
N SER A 608 -0.94 9.76 -18.67
CA SER A 608 0.51 9.68 -18.49
C SER A 608 1.19 8.89 -19.62
N GLY A 609 0.52 7.84 -20.12
CA GLY A 609 0.93 7.04 -21.27
C GLY A 609 0.66 7.68 -22.65
N PHE A 610 0.00 8.84 -22.72
CA PHE A 610 -0.33 9.57 -23.97
C PHE A 610 -0.09 11.09 -23.85
N PRO A 611 1.17 11.54 -23.69
CA PRO A 611 1.48 12.92 -23.32
C PRO A 611 1.31 13.96 -24.44
N GLU A 612 1.48 13.58 -25.72
CA GLU A 612 1.61 14.54 -26.83
C GLU A 612 0.39 14.63 -27.76
N GLY A 613 -0.51 13.65 -27.76
CA GLY A 613 -1.69 13.64 -28.65
C GLY A 613 -2.84 14.53 -28.15
N GLU A 614 -3.82 14.79 -29.03
CA GLU A 614 -5.09 15.42 -28.62
C GLU A 614 -6.06 14.34 -28.12
N LEU A 615 -6.75 14.61 -27.01
CA LEU A 615 -7.75 13.70 -26.44
C LEU A 615 -9.03 14.49 -26.21
N VAL A 616 -10.16 13.99 -26.70
CA VAL A 616 -11.46 14.65 -26.58
C VAL A 616 -12.51 13.64 -26.13
N LEU A 617 -13.17 13.92 -25.00
CA LEU A 617 -14.39 13.20 -24.63
C LEU A 617 -15.59 13.85 -25.32
N VAL A 618 -16.27 13.10 -26.17
CA VAL A 618 -17.44 13.54 -26.93
C VAL A 618 -18.70 12.87 -26.37
N PHE A 619 -19.70 13.70 -26.12
CA PHE A 619 -20.97 13.26 -25.54
C PHE A 619 -22.12 13.43 -26.55
N PRO A 620 -23.13 12.56 -26.49
CA PRO A 620 -24.39 12.77 -27.22
C PRO A 620 -25.05 14.10 -26.84
N ALA A 621 -25.75 14.71 -27.78
CA ALA A 621 -26.37 16.03 -27.67
C ALA A 621 -27.29 16.18 -26.45
N ASP A 622 -28.01 15.12 -26.10
CA ASP A 622 -28.95 15.04 -24.99
C ASP A 622 -28.26 14.90 -23.62
N SER A 623 -27.00 14.48 -23.61
CA SER A 623 -26.18 14.25 -22.42
C SER A 623 -25.39 15.48 -21.98
N VAL A 624 -25.28 16.50 -22.85
CA VAL A 624 -24.53 17.74 -22.58
C VAL A 624 -25.02 18.45 -21.30
N GLY A 625 -26.30 18.35 -20.98
CA GLY A 625 -26.87 18.93 -19.76
C GLY A 625 -26.31 18.35 -18.46
N ILE A 626 -25.79 17.12 -18.49
CA ILE A 626 -25.15 16.45 -17.34
C ILE A 626 -23.83 17.17 -17.03
N PHE A 627 -23.00 17.39 -18.06
CA PHE A 627 -21.66 17.97 -17.93
C PHE A 627 -21.62 19.49 -17.82
N LEU A 628 -22.74 20.16 -18.16
CA LEU A 628 -22.93 21.61 -17.94
C LEU A 628 -23.75 21.93 -16.67
N SER A 629 -23.97 20.93 -15.81
CA SER A 629 -24.71 21.11 -14.56
C SER A 629 -23.91 21.96 -13.56
N GLN A 630 -24.60 22.66 -12.63
CA GLN A 630 -23.92 23.43 -11.57
C GLN A 630 -23.14 22.55 -10.58
N SER A 631 -23.35 21.23 -10.61
CA SER A 631 -22.66 20.27 -9.76
C SER A 631 -21.40 19.68 -10.39
N THR A 632 -21.18 19.89 -11.70
CA THR A 632 -20.04 19.33 -12.42
C THR A 632 -18.90 20.34 -12.50
N PHE A 633 -17.70 19.89 -12.15
CA PHE A 633 -16.48 20.72 -12.15
C PHE A 633 -15.43 20.09 -13.06
N LEU A 634 -14.79 20.91 -13.89
CA LEU A 634 -13.76 20.48 -14.82
C LEU A 634 -12.38 20.89 -14.28
N GLU A 635 -11.50 19.92 -14.06
CA GLU A 635 -10.12 20.11 -13.61
C GLU A 635 -9.17 19.64 -14.71
N GLY A 636 -8.70 20.57 -15.54
CA GLY A 636 -7.84 20.22 -16.67
C GLY A 636 -8.58 19.78 -17.95
N ALA A 637 -9.85 20.16 -18.09
CA ALA A 637 -10.61 19.98 -19.33
C ALA A 637 -11.28 21.29 -19.78
N GLU A 638 -11.38 21.50 -21.09
CA GLU A 638 -12.03 22.68 -21.69
C GLU A 638 -13.13 22.27 -22.67
N LEU A 639 -14.23 23.00 -22.67
CA LEU A 639 -15.34 22.76 -23.59
C LEU A 639 -14.96 23.17 -25.02
N VAL A 640 -15.20 22.28 -25.98
CA VAL A 640 -14.97 22.50 -27.41
C VAL A 640 -16.18 22.08 -28.24
N GLU A 641 -16.43 22.79 -29.34
CA GLU A 641 -17.45 22.37 -30.31
C GLU A 641 -16.94 21.17 -31.14
N ARG A 642 -17.80 20.18 -31.35
CA ARG A 642 -17.53 18.97 -32.15
C ARG A 642 -18.74 18.67 -33.04
N GLY A 643 -18.52 18.25 -34.29
CA GLY A 643 -19.59 17.73 -35.16
C GLY A 643 -20.71 18.69 -35.63
N GLY A 644 -20.62 20.01 -35.40
CA GLY A 644 -21.69 20.98 -35.69
C GLY A 644 -22.48 21.37 -34.43
N GLU A 645 -23.59 22.11 -34.55
CA GLU A 645 -24.35 22.71 -33.42
C GLU A 645 -24.93 21.70 -32.39
N GLU A 646 -24.68 20.39 -32.53
CA GLU A 646 -25.34 19.33 -31.77
C GLU A 646 -24.41 18.44 -30.90
N MET A 647 -23.07 18.52 -31.02
CA MET A 647 -22.18 17.75 -30.12
C MET A 647 -21.17 18.65 -29.39
N LEU A 648 -20.95 18.33 -28.12
CA LEU A 648 -20.05 19.06 -27.24
C LEU A 648 -18.95 18.11 -26.78
N GLY A 649 -17.70 18.55 -26.97
CA GLY A 649 -16.50 17.84 -26.55
C GLY A 649 -15.87 18.48 -25.32
N LEU A 650 -15.20 17.66 -24.53
CA LEU A 650 -14.25 18.10 -23.51
C LEU A 650 -12.84 17.80 -24.01
N LEU A 651 -12.13 18.85 -24.41
CA LEU A 651 -10.72 18.79 -24.72
C LEU A 651 -9.93 18.57 -23.43
N ILE A 652 -9.27 17.42 -23.35
CA ILE A 652 -8.50 17.00 -22.17
C ILE A 652 -7.12 17.64 -22.26
N ALA A 653 -6.73 18.41 -21.23
CA ALA A 653 -5.43 19.05 -21.17
C ALA A 653 -4.30 18.01 -21.17
N ARG A 654 -3.08 18.45 -21.47
CA ARG A 654 -1.87 17.60 -21.50
C ARG A 654 -1.29 17.34 -20.10
N GLN A 655 -2.08 17.53 -19.05
CA GLN A 655 -1.67 17.17 -17.68
C GLN A 655 -1.73 15.65 -17.55
N LYS A 656 -0.92 15.07 -16.66
CA LYS A 656 -0.89 13.61 -16.48
C LYS A 656 -2.26 13.06 -16.10
N GLU A 657 -2.93 13.78 -15.22
CA GLU A 657 -4.26 13.44 -14.73
C GLU A 657 -5.20 14.64 -14.94
N VAL A 658 -6.43 14.35 -15.33
CA VAL A 658 -7.53 15.31 -15.53
C VAL A 658 -8.77 14.75 -14.87
N ALA A 659 -9.55 15.59 -14.19
CA ALA A 659 -10.76 15.16 -13.50
C ALA A 659 -12.01 15.90 -13.97
N ILE A 660 -13.11 15.16 -14.10
CA ILE A 660 -14.47 15.70 -14.26
C ILE A 660 -15.24 15.29 -13.02
N ARG A 661 -15.45 16.23 -12.11
CA ARG A 661 -15.99 15.93 -10.77
C ARG A 661 -17.46 16.21 -10.64
N GLY A 662 -18.15 15.46 -9.79
CA GLY A 662 -19.55 15.68 -9.42
C GLY A 662 -20.54 15.41 -10.56
N ILE A 663 -20.26 14.43 -11.42
CA ILE A 663 -21.19 13.94 -12.43
C ILE A 663 -22.36 13.27 -11.71
N GLN A 664 -23.59 13.57 -12.13
CA GLN A 664 -24.79 13.00 -11.53
C GLN A 664 -25.63 12.30 -12.60
N LEU A 665 -25.72 10.98 -12.46
CA LEU A 665 -26.66 10.15 -13.21
C LEU A 665 -27.82 9.72 -12.31
N LYS A 666 -29.01 9.55 -12.89
CA LYS A 666 -30.16 8.96 -12.22
C LYS A 666 -29.83 7.53 -11.78
N PRO A 667 -30.57 6.96 -10.81
CA PRO A 667 -30.38 5.57 -10.42
C PRO A 667 -30.47 4.64 -11.63
N MET A 668 -29.51 3.74 -11.79
CA MET A 668 -29.40 2.81 -12.93
C MET A 668 -29.28 3.48 -14.31
N GLU A 669 -28.96 4.77 -14.37
CA GLU A 669 -28.75 5.47 -15.64
C GLU A 669 -27.33 5.22 -16.15
N ARG A 670 -27.25 4.91 -17.44
CA ARG A 670 -26.03 4.60 -18.17
C ARG A 670 -25.93 5.53 -19.37
N GLN A 671 -24.74 6.05 -19.62
CA GLN A 671 -24.47 7.02 -20.68
C GLN A 671 -23.29 6.58 -21.53
N GLU A 672 -23.48 6.47 -22.84
CA GLU A 672 -22.40 6.24 -23.79
C GLU A 672 -21.57 7.52 -23.97
N VAL A 673 -20.26 7.35 -24.02
CA VAL A 673 -19.26 8.40 -24.23
C VAL A 673 -18.28 7.93 -25.30
N THR A 674 -17.90 8.84 -26.19
CA THR A 674 -16.87 8.58 -27.20
C THR A 674 -15.57 9.28 -26.81
N LEU A 675 -14.46 8.59 -26.91
CA LEU A 675 -13.12 9.13 -26.69
C LEU A 675 -12.40 9.21 -28.04
N GLU A 676 -12.11 10.43 -28.49
CA GLU A 676 -11.35 10.71 -29.71
C GLU A 676 -9.87 10.89 -29.36
N PHE A 677 -8.99 10.17 -30.08
CA PHE A 677 -7.54 10.20 -29.94
C PHE A 677 -6.93 10.73 -31.23
N THR A 678 -6.36 11.93 -31.21
CA THR A 678 -5.52 12.40 -32.32
C THR A 678 -4.09 11.97 -32.08
N ILE A 679 -3.66 10.95 -32.83
CA ILE A 679 -2.34 10.34 -32.68
C ILE A 679 -1.27 11.31 -33.21
N PRO A 680 -0.17 11.55 -32.46
CA PRO A 680 0.90 12.46 -32.90
C PRO A 680 1.46 12.09 -34.28
N GLU A 681 1.79 13.09 -35.11
CA GLU A 681 2.35 12.88 -36.46
C GLU A 681 3.71 12.15 -36.41
N GLU A 682 4.46 12.35 -35.33
CA GLU A 682 5.77 11.74 -35.07
C GLU A 682 5.70 10.32 -34.51
N ALA A 683 4.50 9.83 -34.21
CA ALA A 683 4.32 8.49 -33.65
C ALA A 683 4.79 7.42 -34.64
N ARG A 684 5.46 6.38 -34.13
CA ARG A 684 6.06 5.33 -34.97
C ARG A 684 5.11 4.15 -35.08
N ILE A 685 5.11 3.48 -36.23
CA ILE A 685 4.40 2.20 -36.39
C ILE A 685 4.88 1.22 -35.32
N GLY A 686 3.94 0.57 -34.64
CA GLY A 686 4.16 -0.34 -33.52
C GLY A 686 4.36 0.35 -32.17
N GLN A 687 4.35 1.69 -32.11
CA GLN A 687 4.31 2.41 -30.84
C GLN A 687 2.93 2.24 -30.20
N GLU A 688 2.91 2.04 -28.89
CA GLU A 688 1.70 1.93 -28.10
C GLU A 688 1.64 3.08 -27.09
N PHE A 689 0.41 3.53 -26.81
CA PHE A 689 0.11 4.52 -25.79
C PHE A 689 -1.07 4.03 -24.95
N THR A 690 -1.17 4.53 -23.72
CA THR A 690 -2.27 4.18 -22.82
C THR A 690 -3.00 5.44 -22.35
N VAL A 691 -4.32 5.33 -22.29
CA VAL A 691 -5.20 6.27 -21.59
C VAL A 691 -6.13 5.44 -20.72
N ARG A 692 -6.24 5.78 -19.43
CA ARG A 692 -7.13 5.11 -18.48
C ARG A 692 -8.19 6.09 -18.01
N VAL A 693 -9.44 5.65 -18.01
CA VAL A 693 -10.59 6.40 -17.50
C VAL A 693 -11.13 5.64 -16.31
N GLN A 694 -11.16 6.26 -15.14
CA GLN A 694 -11.62 5.69 -13.88
C GLN A 694 -12.87 6.41 -13.41
N GLU A 695 -13.81 5.68 -12.84
CA GLU A 695 -14.94 6.23 -12.13
C GLU A 695 -14.72 6.10 -10.62
N VAL A 696 -14.91 7.20 -9.89
CA VAL A 696 -14.60 7.31 -8.47
C VAL A 696 -15.81 7.83 -7.71
N VAL A 697 -16.19 7.14 -6.63
CA VAL A 697 -17.26 7.57 -5.73
C VAL A 697 -16.66 7.82 -4.35
N GLY A 698 -16.69 9.08 -3.90
CA GLY A 698 -15.94 9.48 -2.71
C GLY A 698 -14.44 9.35 -2.97
N ASP A 699 -13.77 8.49 -2.21
CA ASP A 699 -12.34 8.19 -2.37
C ASP A 699 -12.08 6.79 -2.97
N GLU A 700 -13.14 6.07 -3.37
CA GLU A 700 -13.07 4.69 -3.87
C GLU A 700 -13.19 4.65 -5.40
N ILE A 701 -12.22 4.01 -6.08
CA ILE A 701 -12.31 3.71 -7.51
C ILE A 701 -13.29 2.54 -7.68
N ILE A 702 -14.40 2.80 -8.35
CA ILE A 702 -15.47 1.80 -8.54
C ILE A 702 -15.37 1.06 -9.88
N GLY A 703 -14.50 1.52 -10.78
CA GLY A 703 -14.07 0.79 -11.96
C GLY A 703 -13.29 1.66 -12.93
N ALA A 704 -12.69 1.01 -13.94
CA ALA A 704 -11.86 1.69 -14.92
C ALA A 704 -11.90 0.99 -16.28
N VAL A 705 -11.75 1.79 -17.34
CA VAL A 705 -11.53 1.32 -18.71
C VAL A 705 -10.15 1.79 -19.17
N THR A 706 -9.36 0.88 -19.73
CA THR A 706 -8.04 1.20 -20.31
C THR A 706 -8.10 1.15 -21.83
N PHE A 707 -7.67 2.22 -22.49
CA PHE A 707 -7.51 2.29 -23.94
C PHE A 707 -6.03 2.13 -24.30
N LEU A 708 -5.69 1.07 -25.02
CA LEU A 708 -4.36 0.82 -25.58
C LEU A 708 -4.36 1.29 -27.04
N ILE A 709 -3.80 2.47 -27.30
CA ILE A 709 -3.70 3.03 -28.64
C ILE A 709 -2.48 2.43 -29.33
N ARG A 710 -2.68 1.64 -30.39
CA ARG A 710 -1.63 1.03 -31.19
C ARG A 710 -1.49 1.74 -32.52
N VAL A 711 -0.30 2.26 -32.79
CA VAL A 711 0.00 2.94 -34.06
C VAL A 711 0.24 1.91 -35.14
N THR A 712 -0.66 1.84 -36.12
CA THR A 712 -0.60 0.91 -37.25
C THR A 712 -0.27 1.63 -38.56
N SER A 713 0.17 0.89 -39.58
CA SER A 713 0.28 1.44 -40.93
C SER A 713 -1.12 1.55 -41.56
N PRO A 714 -1.43 2.66 -42.26
CA PRO A 714 -2.65 2.75 -43.08
C PRO A 714 -2.79 1.54 -44.01
N GLY A 715 -3.95 0.87 -44.02
CA GLY A 715 -4.17 -0.34 -44.82
C GLY A 715 -3.43 -1.60 -44.29
N ASP A 716 -3.21 -1.71 -42.98
CA ASP A 716 -2.74 -2.97 -42.38
C ASP A 716 -3.72 -4.12 -42.69
N CYS A 717 -3.18 -5.24 -43.20
CA CYS A 717 -3.99 -6.34 -43.72
C CYS A 717 -4.89 -6.97 -42.65
N GLN A 718 -4.40 -7.21 -41.44
CA GLN A 718 -5.20 -7.85 -40.40
C GLN A 718 -6.29 -6.91 -39.91
N SER A 719 -5.93 -5.66 -39.65
CA SER A 719 -6.86 -4.62 -39.21
C SER A 719 -7.98 -4.39 -40.23
N VAL A 720 -7.64 -4.29 -41.51
CA VAL A 720 -8.60 -4.13 -42.61
C VAL A 720 -9.53 -5.34 -42.70
N LEU A 721 -9.01 -6.57 -42.72
CA LEU A 721 -9.85 -7.77 -42.83
C LEU A 721 -10.79 -7.94 -41.64
N LYS A 722 -10.33 -7.68 -40.41
CA LYS A 722 -11.17 -7.75 -39.19
C LYS A 722 -12.33 -6.75 -39.28
N ARG A 723 -12.06 -5.47 -39.59
CA ARG A 723 -13.08 -4.43 -39.75
C ARG A 723 -14.05 -4.72 -40.90
N THR A 724 -13.57 -5.24 -42.04
CA THR A 724 -14.44 -5.71 -43.12
C THR A 724 -15.37 -6.81 -42.61
N ALA A 725 -14.87 -7.81 -41.86
CA ALA A 725 -15.73 -8.87 -41.33
C ALA A 725 -16.85 -8.32 -40.42
N GLU A 726 -16.55 -7.36 -39.54
CA GLU A 726 -17.56 -6.80 -38.61
C GLU A 726 -18.68 -6.07 -39.34
N VAL A 727 -18.33 -5.14 -40.24
CA VAL A 727 -19.32 -4.33 -40.96
C VAL A 727 -20.19 -5.21 -41.86
N PHE A 728 -19.59 -6.19 -42.55
CA PHE A 728 -20.37 -7.09 -43.41
C PHE A 728 -21.14 -8.15 -42.61
N ALA A 729 -20.72 -8.51 -41.40
CA ALA A 729 -21.53 -9.34 -40.51
C ALA A 729 -22.80 -8.61 -40.06
N GLN A 730 -22.70 -7.31 -39.78
CA GLN A 730 -23.88 -6.48 -39.52
C GLN A 730 -24.80 -6.39 -40.73
N ILE A 731 -24.25 -6.12 -41.92
CA ILE A 731 -25.05 -6.09 -43.16
C ILE A 731 -25.75 -7.44 -43.39
N ALA A 732 -25.04 -8.55 -43.18
CA ALA A 732 -25.60 -9.89 -43.30
C ALA A 732 -26.77 -10.12 -42.33
N GLN A 733 -26.65 -9.69 -41.07
CA GLN A 733 -27.69 -9.83 -40.07
C GLN A 733 -28.88 -8.90 -40.34
N GLU A 734 -28.62 -7.62 -40.59
CA GLU A 734 -29.66 -6.59 -40.70
C GLU A 734 -30.46 -6.74 -41.99
N TYR A 735 -29.80 -7.01 -43.12
CA TYR A 735 -30.41 -7.10 -44.45
C TYR A 735 -30.62 -8.53 -44.94
N GLU A 736 -30.30 -9.54 -44.12
CA GLU A 736 -30.36 -10.97 -44.51
C GLU A 736 -29.54 -11.27 -45.79
N SER A 737 -28.42 -10.55 -45.98
CA SER A 737 -27.59 -10.66 -47.19
C SER A 737 -26.78 -11.96 -47.21
N GLU A 738 -27.07 -12.83 -48.17
CA GLU A 738 -26.32 -14.08 -48.38
C GLU A 738 -24.88 -13.81 -48.84
N ALA A 739 -24.69 -12.79 -49.69
CA ALA A 739 -23.36 -12.40 -50.16
C ALA A 739 -22.47 -11.91 -49.02
N ALA A 740 -23.00 -11.06 -48.13
CA ALA A 740 -22.27 -10.58 -46.96
C ALA A 740 -21.94 -11.72 -46.00
N ALA A 741 -22.89 -12.62 -45.72
CA ALA A 741 -22.65 -13.78 -44.86
C ALA A 741 -21.56 -14.73 -45.41
N ARG A 742 -21.46 -14.87 -46.74
CA ARG A 742 -20.42 -15.66 -47.39
C ARG A 742 -19.05 -14.96 -47.34
N LEU A 743 -19.03 -13.64 -47.50
CA LEU A 743 -17.84 -12.81 -47.39
C LEU A 743 -17.21 -12.96 -46.00
N VAL A 744 -18.01 -12.82 -44.94
CA VAL A 744 -17.54 -12.97 -43.54
C VAL A 744 -16.91 -14.33 -43.31
N LYS A 745 -17.52 -15.41 -43.81
CA LYS A 745 -16.94 -16.77 -43.71
C LYS A 745 -15.60 -16.92 -44.43
N LEU A 746 -15.43 -16.22 -45.56
CA LEU A 746 -14.20 -16.25 -46.33
C LEU A 746 -13.07 -15.53 -45.59
N ILE A 747 -13.40 -14.39 -44.96
CA ILE A 747 -12.47 -13.67 -44.09
C ILE A 747 -12.10 -14.49 -42.86
N ASP A 748 -13.07 -15.10 -42.16
CA ASP A 748 -12.82 -15.97 -41.00
C ASP A 748 -11.82 -17.09 -41.35
N ALA A 749 -12.03 -17.76 -42.49
CA ALA A 749 -11.12 -18.80 -42.97
C ALA A 749 -9.70 -18.24 -43.26
N GLY A 750 -9.62 -17.08 -43.93
CA GLY A 750 -8.34 -16.44 -44.23
C GLY A 750 -7.56 -16.01 -42.98
N LEU A 751 -8.24 -15.43 -41.99
CA LEU A 751 -7.62 -15.02 -40.72
C LEU A 751 -7.06 -16.23 -39.96
N ARG A 752 -7.78 -17.35 -39.93
CA ARG A 752 -7.32 -18.61 -39.29
C ARG A 752 -6.11 -19.24 -39.98
N GLU A 753 -5.94 -18.99 -41.27
CA GLU A 753 -4.79 -19.45 -42.05
C GLU A 753 -3.65 -18.42 -42.09
N GLU A 754 -3.73 -17.35 -41.28
CA GLU A 754 -2.75 -16.25 -41.23
C GLU A 754 -2.47 -15.65 -42.62
N ILE A 755 -3.53 -15.49 -43.43
CA ILE A 755 -3.43 -15.14 -44.87
C ILE A 755 -2.55 -13.92 -45.16
N CYS A 756 -2.55 -12.92 -44.27
CA CYS A 756 -1.78 -11.69 -44.38
C CYS A 756 -0.26 -11.89 -44.41
N SER A 757 0.25 -13.05 -43.99
CA SER A 757 1.66 -13.43 -44.12
C SER A 757 2.05 -13.76 -45.58
N ASN A 758 1.07 -13.94 -46.47
CA ASN A 758 1.25 -14.29 -47.87
C ASN A 758 0.57 -13.27 -48.80
N PRO A 759 1.31 -12.30 -49.37
CA PRO A 759 0.74 -11.25 -50.21
C PRO A 759 0.01 -11.74 -51.46
N GLU A 760 0.47 -12.84 -52.09
CA GLU A 760 -0.17 -13.40 -53.29
C GLU A 760 -1.53 -14.03 -52.94
N ALA A 761 -1.57 -14.81 -51.86
CA ALA A 761 -2.82 -15.43 -51.39
C ALA A 761 -3.80 -14.38 -50.86
N THR A 762 -3.30 -13.34 -50.18
CA THR A 762 -4.12 -12.19 -49.74
C THR A 762 -4.74 -11.47 -50.92
N MET A 763 -3.96 -11.23 -52.00
CA MET A 763 -4.47 -10.59 -53.21
C MET A 763 -5.60 -11.40 -53.85
N GLU A 764 -5.47 -12.73 -53.91
CA GLU A 764 -6.53 -13.60 -54.45
C GLU A 764 -7.78 -13.59 -53.57
N LEU A 765 -7.61 -13.70 -52.25
CA LEU A 765 -8.70 -13.56 -51.29
C LEU A 765 -9.45 -12.23 -51.47
N LYS A 766 -8.72 -11.12 -51.65
CA LYS A 766 -9.33 -9.81 -51.87
C LYS A 766 -10.10 -9.71 -53.18
N ARG A 767 -9.71 -10.42 -54.25
CA ARG A 767 -10.51 -10.51 -55.49
C ARG A 767 -11.83 -11.23 -55.24
N GLU A 768 -11.81 -12.33 -54.50
CA GLU A 768 -13.02 -13.05 -54.13
C GLU A 768 -13.95 -12.22 -53.24
N ILE A 769 -13.38 -11.49 -52.26
CA ILE A 769 -14.13 -10.56 -51.41
C ILE A 769 -14.79 -9.47 -52.27
N PHE A 770 -14.04 -8.84 -53.17
CA PHE A 770 -14.57 -7.79 -54.05
C PHE A 770 -15.77 -8.25 -54.88
N GLU A 771 -15.74 -9.47 -55.42
CA GLU A 771 -16.91 -10.02 -56.13
C GLU A 771 -18.14 -10.18 -55.24
N LEU A 772 -17.95 -10.45 -53.95
CA LEU A 772 -19.03 -10.55 -52.97
C LEU A 772 -19.52 -9.16 -52.55
N GLU A 773 -18.63 -8.19 -52.36
CA GLU A 773 -18.99 -6.80 -52.04
C GLU A 773 -19.85 -6.14 -53.12
N VAL A 774 -19.53 -6.42 -54.39
CA VAL A 774 -20.37 -6.01 -55.53
C VAL A 774 -21.74 -6.69 -55.49
N LYS A 775 -21.82 -7.97 -55.11
CA LYS A 775 -23.11 -8.67 -54.96
C LYS A 775 -23.93 -8.12 -53.78
N VAL A 776 -23.28 -7.74 -52.68
CA VAL A 776 -23.92 -7.06 -51.55
C VAL A 776 -24.59 -5.78 -52.04
N ALA A 777 -23.92 -4.95 -52.86
CA ALA A 777 -24.54 -3.74 -53.42
C ALA A 777 -25.85 -4.04 -54.17
N HIS A 778 -25.89 -5.13 -54.96
CA HIS A 778 -27.09 -5.54 -55.69
C HIS A 778 -28.21 -6.06 -54.77
N GLU A 779 -27.87 -6.79 -53.70
CA GLU A 779 -28.84 -7.27 -52.70
C GLU A 779 -29.46 -6.11 -51.91
N LEU A 780 -28.69 -5.06 -51.65
CA LEU A 780 -29.13 -3.87 -50.93
C LEU A 780 -29.93 -2.88 -51.81
N GLU A 781 -29.96 -3.03 -53.14
CA GLU A 781 -30.73 -2.15 -54.02
C GLU A 781 -32.20 -2.07 -53.62
N GLY A 782 -32.67 -0.86 -53.33
CA GLY A 782 -34.05 -0.61 -52.90
C GLY A 782 -34.33 -0.87 -51.42
N HIS A 783 -33.36 -1.35 -50.65
CA HIS A 783 -33.45 -1.56 -49.20
C HIS A 783 -32.73 -0.48 -48.38
N VAL A 784 -31.80 0.26 -49.00
CA VAL A 784 -31.02 1.34 -48.37
C VAL A 784 -31.22 2.69 -49.10
N PRO A 785 -30.88 3.83 -48.48
CA PRO A 785 -30.91 5.13 -49.13
C PRO A 785 -30.03 5.15 -50.38
N LYS A 786 -30.56 5.74 -51.46
CA LYS A 786 -29.88 5.78 -52.76
C LYS A 786 -28.51 6.47 -52.70
N GLU A 787 -28.39 7.54 -51.92
CA GLU A 787 -27.15 8.31 -51.80
C GLU A 787 -26.04 7.51 -51.09
N GLU A 788 -26.38 6.80 -50.02
CA GLU A 788 -25.43 5.93 -49.29
C GLU A 788 -25.00 4.72 -50.15
N LEU A 789 -25.92 4.16 -50.94
CA LEU A 789 -25.58 3.12 -51.91
C LEU A 789 -24.67 3.64 -53.04
N GLU A 790 -24.88 4.87 -53.50
CA GLU A 790 -24.00 5.52 -54.48
C GLU A 790 -22.61 5.81 -53.91
N ASP A 791 -22.49 6.18 -52.63
CA ASP A 791 -21.21 6.27 -51.91
C ASP A 791 -20.47 4.91 -51.89
N TYR A 792 -21.18 3.85 -51.49
CA TYR A 792 -20.63 2.50 -51.43
C TYR A 792 -20.17 2.00 -52.80
N LEU A 793 -20.97 2.19 -53.86
CA LEU A 793 -20.58 1.84 -55.23
C LEU A 793 -19.34 2.62 -55.71
N ARG A 794 -19.21 3.89 -55.35
CA ARG A 794 -18.02 4.68 -55.68
C ARG A 794 -16.76 4.16 -54.99
N ALA A 795 -16.86 3.73 -53.74
CA ALA A 795 -15.75 3.10 -53.04
C ALA A 795 -15.34 1.78 -53.71
N LEU A 796 -16.31 0.96 -54.13
CA LEU A 796 -16.03 -0.28 -54.88
C LEU A 796 -15.34 -0.02 -56.22
N ASP A 797 -15.68 1.04 -56.95
CA ASP A 797 -14.98 1.41 -58.19
C ASP A 797 -13.49 1.70 -57.94
N VAL A 798 -13.17 2.36 -56.82
CA VAL A 798 -11.77 2.65 -56.41
C VAL A 798 -11.03 1.36 -56.05
N LEU A 799 -11.68 0.48 -55.28
CA LEU A 799 -11.13 -0.83 -54.92
C LEU A 799 -10.88 -1.71 -56.14
N GLY A 800 -11.81 -1.77 -57.08
CA GLY A 800 -11.65 -2.50 -58.35
C GLY A 800 -10.46 -2.00 -59.16
N ALA A 801 -10.28 -0.68 -59.27
CA ALA A 801 -9.13 -0.09 -59.94
C ALA A 801 -7.80 -0.41 -59.25
N ALA A 802 -7.78 -0.48 -57.90
CA ALA A 802 -6.60 -0.89 -57.14
C ALA A 802 -6.27 -2.38 -57.35
N LEU A 803 -7.28 -3.26 -57.39
CA LEU A 803 -7.12 -4.68 -57.68
C LEU A 803 -6.57 -4.92 -59.09
N ASP A 804 -7.03 -4.16 -60.09
CA ASP A 804 -6.50 -4.22 -61.46
C ASP A 804 -5.03 -3.78 -61.54
N ALA A 805 -4.63 -2.82 -60.70
CA ALA A 805 -3.25 -2.38 -60.60
C ALA A 805 -2.31 -3.40 -59.93
N GLY A 806 -2.85 -4.37 -59.18
CA GLY A 806 -2.10 -5.44 -58.52
C GLY A 806 -1.23 -5.00 -57.35
N ASP A 807 -1.54 -3.86 -56.73
CA ASP A 807 -0.79 -3.26 -55.62
C ASP A 807 -1.55 -3.48 -54.30
N LEU A 808 -1.08 -4.43 -53.48
CA LEU A 808 -1.78 -4.87 -52.27
C LEU A 808 -2.00 -3.73 -51.27
N GLN A 809 -1.04 -2.81 -51.13
CA GLN A 809 -1.19 -1.68 -50.22
C GLN A 809 -2.32 -0.76 -50.68
N LYS A 810 -2.41 -0.48 -51.99
CA LYS A 810 -3.51 0.32 -52.53
C LYS A 810 -4.85 -0.38 -52.42
N VAL A 811 -4.87 -1.71 -52.53
CA VAL A 811 -6.08 -2.52 -52.33
C VAL A 811 -6.57 -2.38 -50.89
N MET A 812 -5.68 -2.54 -49.90
CA MET A 812 -6.04 -2.39 -48.49
C MET A 812 -6.48 -0.96 -48.13
N LEU A 813 -5.82 0.07 -48.69
CA LEU A 813 -6.26 1.46 -48.52
C LEU A 813 -7.61 1.74 -49.17
N ALA A 814 -7.88 1.17 -50.34
CA ALA A 814 -9.17 1.33 -51.00
C ALA A 814 -10.29 0.59 -50.26
N GLU A 815 -9.97 -0.56 -49.65
CA GLU A 815 -10.89 -1.30 -48.79
C GLU A 815 -11.34 -0.47 -47.58
N GLU A 816 -10.46 0.32 -46.97
CA GLU A 816 -10.85 1.23 -45.87
C GLU A 816 -11.97 2.18 -46.29
N SER A 817 -11.93 2.71 -47.52
CA SER A 817 -13.03 3.52 -48.07
C SER A 817 -14.33 2.72 -48.27
N VAL A 818 -14.22 1.43 -48.59
CA VAL A 818 -15.39 0.53 -48.70
C VAL A 818 -16.00 0.29 -47.32
N ILE A 819 -15.18 0.04 -46.31
CA ILE A 819 -15.61 -0.09 -44.91
C ILE A 819 -16.35 1.17 -44.45
N GLU A 820 -15.77 2.35 -44.63
CA GLU A 820 -16.39 3.64 -44.26
C GLU A 820 -17.75 3.85 -44.95
N ALA A 821 -17.85 3.53 -46.25
CA ALA A 821 -19.10 3.66 -46.98
C ALA A 821 -20.13 2.60 -46.55
N ALA A 822 -19.70 1.37 -46.27
CA ALA A 822 -20.54 0.29 -45.82
C ALA A 822 -21.12 0.53 -44.42
N MET A 823 -20.35 1.16 -43.52
CA MET A 823 -20.83 1.56 -42.19
C MET A 823 -22.04 2.49 -42.26
N LYS A 824 -22.07 3.43 -43.22
CA LYS A 824 -23.22 4.34 -43.39
C LYS A 824 -24.53 3.58 -43.62
N LEU A 825 -24.45 2.46 -44.35
CA LEU A 825 -25.60 1.61 -44.70
C LEU A 825 -26.24 0.94 -43.46
N VAL A 826 -25.46 0.62 -42.43
CA VAL A 826 -25.96 -0.01 -41.19
C VAL A 826 -26.39 1.03 -40.14
N THR A 827 -25.74 2.20 -40.08
CA THR A 827 -26.17 3.29 -39.18
C THR A 827 -27.55 3.88 -39.51
N HIS A 828 -27.94 3.94 -40.79
CA HIS A 828 -29.19 4.59 -41.21
C HIS A 828 -30.46 3.82 -40.77
N ARG A 829 -30.43 2.49 -40.83
CA ARG A 829 -31.60 1.67 -40.51
C ARG A 829 -31.79 1.49 -39.00
N SER A 830 -30.72 1.55 -38.22
CA SER A 830 -30.76 1.65 -36.75
C SER A 830 -31.57 2.86 -36.25
N MET A 831 -31.42 4.03 -36.89
CA MET A 831 -32.28 5.21 -36.62
C MET A 831 -33.75 4.98 -37.02
N HIS A 832 -34.00 4.33 -38.16
CA HIS A 832 -35.37 4.03 -38.59
C HIS A 832 -36.10 3.04 -37.67
N VAL A 833 -35.40 2.05 -37.12
CA VAL A 833 -35.95 1.09 -36.15
C VAL A 833 -36.23 1.76 -34.79
N MET A 834 -35.37 2.66 -34.30
CA MET A 834 -35.66 3.43 -33.08
C MET A 834 -36.88 4.35 -33.22
N VAL A 835 -37.02 5.04 -34.37
CA VAL A 835 -38.16 5.94 -34.64
C VAL A 835 -39.47 5.16 -34.79
N PHE A 836 -39.47 3.99 -35.44
CA PHE A 836 -40.66 3.16 -35.59
C PHE A 836 -40.99 2.33 -34.34
N GLY A 837 -40.00 1.87 -33.58
CA GLY A 837 -40.17 1.18 -32.29
C GLY A 837 -40.84 2.09 -31.25
N SER A 838 -40.44 3.36 -31.21
CA SER A 838 -41.06 4.40 -30.38
C SER A 838 -42.51 4.69 -30.81
N PHE A 839 -42.81 4.62 -32.11
CA PHE A 839 -44.18 4.77 -32.63
C PHE A 839 -45.07 3.55 -32.34
N PHE A 840 -44.52 2.33 -32.35
CA PHE A 840 -45.26 1.11 -32.03
C PHE A 840 -45.59 1.02 -30.53
N TYR A 841 -44.67 1.48 -29.66
CA TYR A 841 -44.94 1.63 -28.22
C TYR A 841 -46.06 2.65 -27.94
N PHE A 842 -46.11 3.75 -28.71
CA PHE A 842 -47.18 4.75 -28.63
C PHE A 842 -48.55 4.23 -29.12
N LEU A 843 -48.59 3.34 -30.13
CA LEU A 843 -49.83 2.75 -30.65
C LEU A 843 -50.40 1.62 -29.79
N ILE A 844 -49.54 0.86 -29.09
CA ILE A 844 -49.98 -0.15 -28.12
C ILE A 844 -50.55 0.52 -26.86
N LEU A 845 -49.97 1.64 -26.40
CA LEU A 845 -50.52 2.42 -25.29
C LEU A 845 -51.87 3.10 -25.63
N PHE A 846 -52.11 3.47 -26.90
CA PHE A 846 -53.41 4.04 -27.31
C PHE A 846 -54.51 2.99 -27.55
N SER A 847 -54.17 1.73 -27.82
CA SER A 847 -55.17 0.65 -27.96
C SER A 847 -55.62 0.04 -26.63
N CYS A 848 -54.95 0.36 -25.52
CA CYS A 848 -55.40 0.03 -24.16
C CYS A 848 -56.19 1.17 -23.49
N ILE A 849 -56.45 2.27 -24.20
CA ILE A 849 -57.36 3.34 -23.77
C ILE A 849 -58.42 3.56 -24.86
N ASN A 850 -59.31 2.57 -25.01
CA ASN A 850 -60.70 2.75 -25.46
C ASN A 850 -61.55 1.51 -25.10
#